data_AF-A0A3B0JRY6-F1
#
_entry.id   AF-A0A3B0JRY6-F1
#
_cell.length_a   1.000
_cell.length_b   1.000
_cell.length_c   1.000
_cell.angle_alpha   90.00
_cell.angle_beta   90.00
_cell.angle_gamma   90.00
#
_symmetry.space_group_name_H-M   'P 1'
#
loop_
_entity.id
_entity.type
_entity.pdbx_description
1 polymer ?
#
loop_
_entity_poly.entity_id
_entity_poly.type
_entity_poly.pdbx_seq_one_letter_code
_entity_poly.pdbx_strand_id
1 'polypeptide(L)'
;MEPANEASAAAANLLRLIKQLLLEKAYEGVRMLFQSPNEASRNRQHLPLIAMDIYNDICVVNLVDEVNGREPQLFDCANELLKLLAEHAPLQEMMMELMEKIEESRSHAVFAAYLRAMQVILLRHGQDKPQAVMWCLQSVSTRLKDLPLPKYLSEGYDEAAGRLVEQEKQVEDLLAHYITIGLFEAPLLVDILQRDARPDPQIFRHCGMLRRNVLTCFLVQLLGKPLALLEMSYVKDDLTHTYVHQVVKNLTQEATKSIGGDPFYLLALVEQRARWERKLNATKGVYEMTSQNVFLVEDTMPLHALAMYYHALFVRDLLPPTTPKIYSPVFLFESVLYLVTELLRQPEPPLQHCGLRLLEHMLIDRGGTTVAHSSLQLDVHKRFCDELCKIVGYSPQVGLRQLGLHVLRHYILAFDDQGKYLILKNLLETLQHDGLMGYLSAMYKDLVDKALKAHIRCSVGMAPEFCGKHFREMLMLCICVLPNDVKSDLLLHADRICNAINILRYFALSDKRNITGFWDVMPEIEKRLLVPLGTALDFSMAHYKAYKERVENGQSASDDALMKKQLQMLSMNISNSGIAGDGDSSLPDIGRQEKLEVLASSITSLEWLLSIYVRANEVIEQTARQRKLLQDAATVPAPV
;
A
#
# COMPACT_ATOMS: atom_id res chain seq x y z
N MET A 1 7.07 6.85 66.48
CA MET A 1 7.06 8.11 65.71
C MET A 1 8.47 8.62 65.39
N GLU A 2 9.50 8.28 66.15
CA GLU A 2 10.91 8.66 65.88
C GLU A 2 11.61 8.01 64.66
N PRO A 3 11.42 6.72 64.30
CA PRO A 3 12.23 6.09 63.25
C PRO A 3 11.92 6.58 61.82
N ALA A 4 10.72 7.13 61.58
CA ALA A 4 10.34 7.70 60.29
C ALA A 4 11.05 9.05 60.02
N ASN A 5 11.36 9.80 61.08
CA ASN A 5 12.02 11.11 60.98
C ASN A 5 13.53 10.97 60.71
N GLU A 6 14.17 9.96 61.32
CA GLU A 6 15.59 9.66 61.10
C GLU A 6 15.87 9.11 59.69
N ALA A 7 15.00 8.24 59.17
CA ALA A 7 15.12 7.71 57.82
C ALA A 7 14.95 8.79 56.74
N SER A 8 14.06 9.76 56.97
CA SER A 8 13.88 10.92 56.09
C SER A 8 15.09 11.87 56.13
N ALA A 9 15.65 12.14 57.32
CA ALA A 9 16.86 12.96 57.45
C ALA A 9 18.09 12.32 56.78
N ALA A 10 18.26 10.99 56.92
CA ALA A 10 19.33 10.25 56.26
C ALA A 10 19.19 10.27 54.72
N ALA A 11 17.96 10.16 54.20
CA ALA A 11 17.69 10.25 52.77
C ALA A 11 17.98 11.67 52.23
N ALA A 12 17.60 12.72 52.96
CA ALA A 12 17.91 14.10 52.59
C ALA A 12 19.43 14.38 52.58
N ASN A 13 20.18 13.80 53.52
CA ASN A 13 21.64 13.88 53.53
C ASN A 13 22.26 13.19 52.31
N LEU A 14 21.73 12.03 51.91
CA LEU A 14 22.17 11.32 50.70
C LEU A 14 21.91 12.17 49.44
N LEU A 15 20.73 12.79 49.31
CA LEU A 15 20.42 13.70 48.21
C LEU A 15 21.42 14.87 48.15
N ARG A 16 21.74 15.48 49.30
CA ARG A 16 22.72 16.57 49.38
C ARG A 16 24.12 16.12 48.97
N LEU A 17 24.54 14.93 49.38
CA LEU A 17 25.83 14.35 49.01
C LEU A 17 25.91 14.12 47.49
N ILE A 18 24.86 13.56 46.88
CA ILE A 18 24.81 13.36 45.42
C ILE A 18 24.95 14.70 44.69
N LYS A 19 24.18 15.73 45.09
CA LYS A 19 24.27 17.08 44.50
C LYS A 19 25.67 17.68 44.64
N GLN A 20 26.30 17.52 45.81
CA GLN A 20 27.66 18.02 46.04
C GLN A 20 28.69 17.31 45.15
N LEU A 21 28.62 15.98 45.05
CA LEU A 21 29.54 15.21 44.20
C LEU A 21 29.39 15.56 42.71
N LEU A 22 28.17 15.85 42.25
CA LEU A 22 27.95 16.32 40.88
C LEU A 22 28.54 17.72 40.65
N LEU A 23 28.39 18.65 41.61
CA LEU A 23 29.01 19.99 41.54
C LEU A 23 30.54 19.91 41.51
N GLU A 24 31.12 18.97 42.27
CA GLU A 24 32.56 18.72 42.32
C GLU A 24 33.09 17.91 41.12
N LYS A 25 32.22 17.56 40.16
CA LYS A 25 32.53 16.70 38.99
C LYS A 25 33.06 15.32 39.37
N ALA A 26 32.75 14.85 40.58
CA ALA A 26 33.14 13.54 41.11
C ALA A 26 32.15 12.44 40.70
N TYR A 27 31.92 12.28 39.39
CA TYR A 27 30.90 11.36 38.83
C TYR A 27 31.11 9.90 39.22
N GLU A 28 32.37 9.47 39.31
CA GLU A 28 32.71 8.12 39.76
C GLU A 28 32.38 7.92 41.25
N GLY A 29 32.52 8.97 42.07
CA GLY A 29 32.08 8.95 43.47
C GLY A 29 30.58 8.68 43.59
N VAL A 30 29.76 9.27 42.71
CA VAL A 30 28.31 9.02 42.66
C VAL A 30 28.01 7.56 42.29
N ARG A 31 28.74 6.99 41.33
CA ARG A 31 28.59 5.56 40.97
C ARG A 31 28.97 4.64 42.12
N MET A 32 30.06 4.93 42.82
CA MET A 32 30.55 4.14 43.94
C MET A 32 29.56 4.06 45.10
N LEU A 33 28.76 5.10 45.35
CA LEU A 33 27.69 5.09 46.36
C LEU A 33 26.66 3.97 46.16
N PHE A 34 26.47 3.50 44.92
CA PHE A 34 25.45 2.51 44.57
C PHE A 34 26.02 1.19 44.05
N GLN A 35 27.33 1.11 43.83
CA GLN A 35 28.04 -0.10 43.39
C GLN A 35 28.88 -0.75 44.49
N SER A 36 29.31 0.02 45.50
CA SER A 36 30.12 -0.52 46.61
C SER A 36 29.31 -1.52 47.45
N PRO A 37 29.80 -2.76 47.69
CA PRO A 37 29.05 -3.82 48.37
C PRO A 37 28.64 -3.46 49.81
N ASN A 38 29.38 -2.56 50.47
CA ASN A 38 29.13 -2.16 51.85
C ASN A 38 28.12 -1.00 51.98
N GLU A 39 28.05 -0.12 50.99
CA GLU A 39 27.27 1.13 51.06
C GLU A 39 26.01 1.09 50.18
N ALA A 40 26.04 0.33 49.08
CA ALA A 40 24.94 0.26 48.12
C ALA A 40 23.64 -0.24 48.75
N SER A 41 23.70 -1.27 49.61
CA SER A 41 22.51 -1.82 50.26
C SER A 41 21.83 -0.81 51.18
N ARG A 42 22.62 -0.02 51.92
CA ARG A 42 22.13 1.05 52.81
C ARG A 42 21.56 2.22 52.00
N ASN A 43 22.28 2.68 50.98
CA ASN A 43 21.87 3.83 50.18
C ASN A 43 20.61 3.54 49.35
N ARG A 44 20.45 2.31 48.83
CA ARG A 44 19.27 1.90 48.06
C ARG A 44 17.98 1.90 48.87
N GLN A 45 18.03 1.64 50.18
CA GLN A 45 16.84 1.69 51.05
C GLN A 45 16.24 3.10 51.17
N HIS A 46 17.05 4.13 50.97
CA HIS A 46 16.60 5.52 51.04
C HIS A 46 16.04 6.04 49.70
N LEU A 47 16.33 5.37 48.58
CA LEU A 47 15.91 5.81 47.24
C LEU A 47 14.40 6.01 47.08
N PRO A 48 13.51 5.14 47.60
CA PRO A 48 12.06 5.36 47.45
C PRO A 48 11.58 6.70 48.03
N LEU A 49 12.29 7.28 49.00
CA LEU A 49 11.92 8.54 49.65
C LEU A 49 12.41 9.78 48.89
N ILE A 50 13.47 9.66 48.08
CA ILE A 50 14.13 10.79 47.40
C ILE A 50 14.16 10.63 45.88
N ALA A 51 13.58 9.56 45.33
CA ALA A 51 13.71 9.24 43.91
C ALA A 51 13.15 10.34 43.00
N MET A 52 12.00 10.92 43.35
CA MET A 52 11.41 12.00 42.56
C MET A 52 12.19 13.31 42.72
N ASP A 53 12.78 13.57 43.87
CA ASP A 53 13.66 14.73 44.07
C ASP A 53 14.93 14.62 43.21
N ILE A 54 15.56 13.43 43.17
CA ILE A 54 16.71 13.16 42.30
C ILE A 54 16.28 13.29 40.82
N TYR A 55 15.12 12.76 40.46
CA TYR A 55 14.60 12.87 39.10
C TYR A 55 14.45 14.34 38.66
N ASN A 56 13.72 15.14 39.44
CA ASN A 56 13.42 16.53 39.11
C ASN A 56 14.66 17.43 39.17
N ASP A 57 15.47 17.30 40.22
CA ASP A 57 16.60 18.22 40.44
C ASP A 57 17.84 17.86 39.63
N ILE A 58 17.97 16.59 39.21
CA ILE A 58 19.20 16.07 38.60
C ILE A 58 18.92 15.49 37.22
N CYS A 59 18.02 14.52 37.09
CA CYS A 59 17.81 13.85 35.80
C CYS A 59 17.20 14.80 34.76
N VAL A 60 16.11 15.50 35.07
CA VAL A 60 15.45 16.42 34.11
C VAL A 60 16.38 17.55 33.67
N VAL A 61 17.20 18.07 34.58
CA VAL A 61 18.13 19.19 34.30
C VAL A 61 19.32 18.76 33.45
N ASN A 62 19.84 17.54 33.68
CA ASN A 62 21.10 17.09 33.07
C ASN A 62 20.90 16.16 31.86
N LEU A 63 19.72 15.55 31.67
CA LEU A 63 19.38 14.73 30.51
C LEU A 63 18.82 15.57 29.37
N VAL A 64 19.65 16.50 28.89
CA VAL A 64 19.34 17.40 27.78
C VAL A 64 20.49 17.45 26.78
N ASP A 65 20.18 17.82 25.53
CA ASP A 65 21.13 17.83 24.41
C ASP A 65 22.35 18.72 24.67
N GLU A 66 22.15 19.86 25.33
CA GLU A 66 23.24 20.79 25.66
C GLU A 66 24.28 20.15 26.59
N VAL A 67 23.83 19.36 27.56
CA VAL A 67 24.72 18.69 28.53
C VAL A 67 25.40 17.50 27.88
N ASN A 68 24.69 16.73 27.05
CA ASN A 68 25.28 15.63 26.29
C ASN A 68 26.45 16.13 25.39
N GLY A 69 26.30 17.31 24.77
CA GLY A 69 27.36 17.89 23.94
C GLY A 69 28.52 18.52 24.73
N ARG A 70 28.26 19.15 25.88
CA ARG A 70 29.28 19.89 26.65
C ARG A 70 29.97 19.06 27.72
N GLU A 71 29.21 18.24 28.45
CA GLU A 71 29.69 17.43 29.59
C GLU A 71 29.10 16.00 29.52
N PRO A 72 29.56 15.15 28.58
CA PRO A 72 28.99 13.81 28.38
C PRO A 72 29.10 12.91 29.63
N GLN A 73 30.13 13.10 30.46
CA GLN A 73 30.28 12.34 31.70
C GLN A 73 29.18 12.64 32.73
N LEU A 74 28.69 13.89 32.77
CA LEU A 74 27.57 14.29 33.62
C LEU A 74 26.26 13.68 33.09
N PHE A 75 26.07 13.71 31.76
CA PHE A 75 24.94 13.06 31.10
C PHE A 75 24.90 11.56 31.39
N ASP A 76 26.03 10.86 31.25
CA ASP A 76 26.15 9.43 31.53
C ASP A 76 25.88 9.11 33.00
N CYS A 77 26.35 9.96 33.92
CA CYS A 77 26.07 9.83 35.35
C CYS A 77 24.57 9.97 35.64
N ALA A 78 23.92 10.99 35.06
CA ALA A 78 22.48 11.22 35.20
C ALA A 78 21.64 10.08 34.58
N ASN A 79 22.09 9.50 33.47
CA ASN A 79 21.45 8.36 32.81
C ASN A 79 21.50 7.09 33.67
N GLU A 80 22.68 6.77 34.22
CA GLU A 80 22.81 5.63 35.15
C GLU A 80 22.02 5.84 36.45
N LEU A 81 21.99 7.08 36.97
CA LEU A 81 21.11 7.43 38.09
C LEU A 81 19.64 7.21 37.73
N LEU A 82 19.16 7.70 36.59
CA LEU A 82 17.77 7.54 36.16
C LEU A 82 17.38 6.06 36.09
N LYS A 83 18.24 5.21 35.53
CA LYS A 83 18.01 3.76 35.49
C LYS A 83 17.89 3.15 36.89
N LEU A 84 18.75 3.56 37.82
CA LEU A 84 18.72 3.11 39.21
C LEU A 84 17.47 3.61 39.97
N LEU A 85 17.05 4.84 39.69
CA LEU A 85 15.80 5.40 40.21
C LEU A 85 14.59 4.60 39.75
N ALA A 86 14.56 4.17 38.48
CA ALA A 86 13.47 3.38 37.92
C ALA A 86 13.21 2.06 38.68
N GLU A 87 14.22 1.50 39.37
CA GLU A 87 14.07 0.31 40.22
C GLU A 87 13.32 0.59 41.53
N HIS A 88 13.37 1.83 42.05
CA HIS A 88 12.91 2.17 43.41
C HIS A 88 11.82 3.27 43.46
N ALA A 89 11.64 4.06 42.40
CA ALA A 89 10.69 5.17 42.34
C ALA A 89 9.22 4.71 42.36
N PRO A 90 8.26 5.58 42.74
CA PRO A 90 6.83 5.30 42.60
C PRO A 90 6.46 4.98 41.15
N LEU A 91 5.83 3.82 40.92
CA LEU A 91 5.56 3.29 39.57
C LEU A 91 4.72 4.24 38.69
N GLN A 92 3.59 4.74 39.19
CA GLN A 92 2.65 5.50 38.37
C GLN A 92 3.17 6.89 38.02
N GLU A 93 3.72 7.60 39.00
CA GLU A 93 4.26 8.95 38.83
C GLU A 93 5.45 8.94 37.87
N MET A 94 6.45 8.09 38.12
CA MET A 94 7.62 7.98 37.25
C MET A 94 7.23 7.53 35.84
N MET A 95 6.26 6.62 35.68
CA MET A 95 5.82 6.18 34.35
C MET A 95 5.21 7.33 33.54
N MET A 96 4.38 8.18 34.15
CA MET A 96 3.79 9.33 33.47
C MET A 96 4.86 10.35 33.04
N GLU A 97 5.79 10.67 33.93
CA GLU A 97 6.90 11.58 33.64
C GLU A 97 7.80 11.06 32.51
N LEU A 98 8.10 9.75 32.52
CA LEU A 98 8.88 9.13 31.45
C LEU A 98 8.14 9.13 30.10
N MET A 99 6.81 8.90 30.10
CA MET A 99 6.02 8.98 28.87
C MET A 99 6.10 10.37 28.24
N GLU A 100 5.89 11.42 29.04
CA GLU A 100 5.99 12.81 28.60
C GLU A 100 7.39 13.12 28.03
N LYS A 101 8.46 12.74 28.75
CA LYS A 101 9.83 12.98 28.26
C LYS A 101 10.20 12.17 27.03
N ILE A 102 9.63 10.98 26.84
CA ILE A 102 9.83 10.21 25.61
C ILE A 102 9.21 10.94 24.43
N GLU A 103 7.98 11.44 24.56
CA GLU A 103 7.28 12.19 23.51
C GLU A 103 7.96 13.53 23.18
N GLU A 104 8.45 14.26 24.20
CA GLU A 104 9.13 15.54 24.02
C GLU A 104 10.59 15.44 23.52
N SER A 105 11.19 14.25 23.59
CA SER A 105 12.63 14.07 23.35
C SER A 105 13.04 14.51 21.94
N ARG A 106 14.02 15.41 21.81
CA ARG A 106 14.49 15.89 20.49
C ARG A 106 15.65 15.10 19.93
N SER A 107 16.53 14.58 20.79
CA SER A 107 17.67 13.76 20.38
C SER A 107 17.48 12.28 20.72
N HIS A 108 18.15 11.45 19.92
CA HIS A 108 18.26 10.01 20.14
C HIS A 108 18.85 9.66 21.52
N ALA A 109 19.86 10.41 22.00
CA ALA A 109 20.52 10.12 23.27
C ALA A 109 19.58 10.32 24.48
N VAL A 110 18.80 11.40 24.46
CA VAL A 110 17.80 11.69 25.50
C VAL A 110 16.67 10.66 25.45
N PHE A 111 16.17 10.35 24.25
CA PHE A 111 15.19 9.28 24.02
C PHE A 111 15.68 7.93 24.59
N ALA A 112 16.93 7.54 24.30
CA ALA A 112 17.52 6.29 24.76
C ALA A 112 17.63 6.21 26.28
N ALA A 113 18.00 7.30 26.96
CA ALA A 113 18.09 7.34 28.43
C ALA A 113 16.74 7.10 29.09
N TYR A 114 15.70 7.82 28.66
CA TYR A 114 14.35 7.66 29.21
C TYR A 114 13.72 6.31 28.85
N LEU A 115 13.96 5.80 27.64
CA LEU A 115 13.45 4.49 27.22
C LEU A 115 14.07 3.35 28.04
N ARG A 116 15.37 3.45 28.38
CA ARG A 116 16.05 2.49 29.25
C ARG A 116 15.46 2.48 30.67
N ALA A 117 15.09 3.64 31.21
CA ALA A 117 14.41 3.73 32.49
C ALA A 117 12.98 3.15 32.42
N MET A 118 12.25 3.42 31.33
CA MET A 118 10.92 2.88 31.09
C MET A 118 10.92 1.34 31.05
N GLN A 119 11.95 0.73 30.44
CA GLN A 119 12.13 -0.72 30.40
C GLN A 119 12.15 -1.32 31.82
N VAL A 120 12.91 -0.72 32.73
CA VAL A 120 13.03 -1.18 34.12
C VAL A 120 11.68 -1.10 34.83
N ILE A 121 10.94 -0.01 34.62
CA ILE A 121 9.59 0.17 35.20
C ILE A 121 8.63 -0.89 34.69
N LEU A 122 8.60 -1.14 33.38
CA LEU A 122 7.69 -2.12 32.78
C LEU A 122 8.02 -3.56 33.19
N LEU A 123 9.29 -3.90 33.40
CA LEU A 123 9.71 -5.19 33.95
C LEU A 123 9.32 -5.34 35.43
N ARG A 124 9.46 -4.25 36.21
CA ARG A 124 9.09 -4.19 37.63
C ARG A 124 7.59 -4.23 37.86
N HIS A 125 6.79 -3.61 36.98
CA HIS A 125 5.32 -3.58 37.10
C HIS A 125 4.69 -4.98 36.98
N GLY A 126 5.38 -5.92 36.34
CA GLY A 126 4.91 -7.31 36.23
C GLY A 126 3.63 -7.42 35.39
N GLN A 127 2.70 -8.30 35.82
CA GLN A 127 1.45 -8.56 35.10
C GLN A 127 0.35 -7.52 35.34
N ASP A 128 0.63 -6.53 36.19
CA ASP A 128 -0.36 -5.54 36.56
C ASP A 128 -0.65 -4.60 35.37
N LYS A 129 -1.94 -4.30 35.16
CA LYS A 129 -2.46 -3.28 34.23
C LYS A 129 -1.84 -3.31 32.80
N PRO A 130 -2.29 -4.20 31.90
CA PRO A 130 -1.86 -4.21 30.49
C PRO A 130 -2.13 -2.89 29.75
N GLN A 131 -3.09 -2.08 30.23
CA GLN A 131 -3.34 -0.73 29.71
C GLN A 131 -2.17 0.23 29.95
N ALA A 132 -1.50 0.15 31.09
CA ALA A 132 -0.34 0.98 31.38
C ALA A 132 0.80 0.70 30.40
N VAL A 133 1.06 -0.59 30.13
CA VAL A 133 2.03 -1.02 29.11
C VAL A 133 1.66 -0.47 27.74
N MET A 134 0.37 -0.56 27.36
CA MET A 134 -0.11 -0.03 26.09
C MET A 134 0.18 1.47 25.96
N TRP A 135 -0.10 2.26 26.98
CA TRP A 135 0.17 3.70 26.96
C TRP A 135 1.65 4.03 26.83
N CYS A 136 2.52 3.35 27.58
CA CYS A 136 3.97 3.54 27.44
C CYS A 136 4.46 3.23 26.02
N LEU A 137 3.99 2.14 25.43
CA LEU A 137 4.35 1.75 24.07
C LEU A 137 3.78 2.72 23.03
N GLN A 138 2.58 3.25 23.26
CA GLN A 138 2.00 4.30 22.41
C GLN A 138 2.85 5.58 22.43
N SER A 139 3.36 6.02 23.58
CA SER A 139 4.27 7.18 23.64
C SER A 139 5.52 6.98 22.80
N VAL A 140 6.08 5.76 22.78
CA VAL A 140 7.21 5.42 21.89
C VAL A 140 6.79 5.49 20.42
N SER A 141 5.61 4.96 20.06
CA SER A 141 5.09 5.04 18.70
C SER A 141 4.80 6.47 18.24
N THR A 142 4.26 7.32 19.12
CA THR A 142 4.02 8.75 18.85
C THR A 142 5.34 9.44 18.55
N ARG A 143 6.36 9.23 19.40
CA ARG A 143 7.68 9.82 19.19
C ARG A 143 8.30 9.43 17.85
N LEU A 144 8.17 8.17 17.44
CA LEU A 144 8.66 7.69 16.14
C LEU A 144 7.97 8.36 14.95
N LYS A 145 6.65 8.59 15.05
CA LYS A 145 5.86 9.25 13.99
C LYS A 145 6.21 10.73 13.86
N ASP A 146 6.61 11.37 14.96
CA ASP A 146 6.97 12.79 15.00
C ASP A 146 8.42 13.06 14.56
N LEU A 147 9.20 12.03 14.24
CA LEU A 147 10.56 12.22 13.71
C LEU A 147 10.52 12.94 12.35
N PRO A 148 11.40 13.93 12.13
CA PRO A 148 11.46 14.64 10.86
C PRO A 148 12.00 13.70 9.78
N LEU A 149 11.19 13.48 8.74
CA LEU A 149 11.56 12.65 7.60
C LEU A 149 11.61 13.45 6.30
N PRO A 150 12.45 13.04 5.34
CA PRO A 150 12.48 13.68 4.04
C PRO A 150 11.13 13.55 3.32
N LYS A 151 10.63 14.66 2.78
CA LYS A 151 9.33 14.69 2.06
C LYS A 151 9.26 13.73 0.87
N TYR A 152 10.40 13.48 0.22
CA TYR A 152 10.46 12.56 -0.92
C TYR A 152 10.07 11.12 -0.54
N LEU A 153 10.14 10.72 0.74
CA LEU A 153 9.71 9.38 1.18
C LEU A 153 8.20 9.20 1.07
N SER A 154 7.41 10.24 1.32
CA SER A 154 5.95 10.20 1.19
C SER A 154 5.48 10.51 -0.23
N GLU A 155 6.18 11.38 -0.96
CA GLU A 155 5.95 11.65 -2.39
C GLU A 155 6.39 10.46 -3.28
N GLY A 156 7.28 9.64 -2.73
CA GLY A 156 7.84 8.44 -3.33
C GLY A 156 9.07 8.70 -4.20
N TYR A 157 9.86 7.64 -4.36
CA TYR A 157 11.19 7.69 -4.97
C TYR A 157 11.42 6.48 -5.87
N ASP A 158 12.42 6.55 -6.75
CA ASP A 158 12.78 5.47 -7.66
C ASP A 158 13.78 4.48 -7.04
N GLU A 159 14.06 3.38 -7.74
CA GLU A 159 14.99 2.35 -7.24
C GLU A 159 16.41 2.88 -7.03
N ALA A 160 16.84 3.90 -7.79
CA ALA A 160 18.17 4.47 -7.70
C ALA A 160 18.31 5.32 -6.43
N ALA A 161 17.35 6.22 -6.18
CA ALA A 161 17.24 6.97 -4.94
C ALA A 161 17.10 6.02 -3.74
N GLY A 162 16.32 4.93 -3.89
CA GLY A 162 16.12 3.90 -2.88
C GLY A 162 17.40 3.29 -2.32
N ARG A 163 18.48 3.21 -3.12
CA ARG A 163 19.79 2.68 -2.67
C ARG A 163 20.56 3.63 -1.76
N LEU A 164 20.22 4.91 -1.77
CA LEU A 164 20.91 5.96 -1.03
C LEU A 164 20.09 6.46 0.17
N VAL A 165 18.84 6.00 0.33
CA VAL A 165 17.94 6.43 1.40
C VAL A 165 18.56 6.23 2.79
N GLU A 166 19.28 5.14 3.01
CA GLU A 166 19.92 4.85 4.30
C GLU A 166 21.10 5.77 4.62
N GLN A 167 21.63 6.53 3.65
CA GLN A 167 22.73 7.50 3.86
C GLN A 167 22.21 8.88 4.27
N GLU A 168 20.90 9.09 4.24
CA GLU A 168 20.29 10.35 4.64
C GLU A 168 20.28 10.44 6.17
N LYS A 169 20.85 11.52 6.73
CA LYS A 169 20.98 11.70 8.19
C LYS A 169 19.67 11.52 8.97
N GLN A 170 18.53 11.95 8.41
CA GLN A 170 17.21 11.79 9.03
C GLN A 170 16.76 10.32 9.08
N VAL A 171 17.13 9.53 8.07
CA VAL A 171 16.84 8.10 8.02
C VAL A 171 17.79 7.33 8.92
N GLU A 172 19.07 7.70 8.97
CA GLU A 172 20.03 7.14 9.93
C GLU A 172 19.56 7.34 11.38
N ASP A 173 19.09 8.54 11.71
CA ASP A 173 18.52 8.85 13.03
C ASP A 173 17.27 8.01 13.32
N LEU A 174 16.36 7.87 12.35
CA LEU A 174 15.20 6.99 12.47
C LEU A 174 15.62 5.55 12.78
N LEU A 175 16.58 5.00 12.03
CA LEU A 175 17.06 3.63 12.22
C LEU A 175 17.75 3.46 13.57
N ALA A 176 18.48 4.47 14.06
CA ALA A 176 19.03 4.47 15.41
C ALA A 176 17.94 4.38 16.49
N HIS A 177 16.80 5.05 16.31
CA HIS A 177 15.65 4.92 17.21
C HIS A 177 15.07 3.49 17.18
N TYR A 178 14.93 2.88 16.00
CA TYR A 178 14.49 1.47 15.90
C TYR A 178 15.44 0.50 16.59
N ILE A 179 16.76 0.70 16.48
CA ILE A 179 17.75 -0.13 17.20
C ILE A 179 17.56 0.01 18.71
N THR A 180 17.40 1.23 19.21
CA THR A 180 17.16 1.49 20.64
C THR A 180 15.84 0.88 21.13
N ILE A 181 14.79 0.90 20.30
CA ILE A 181 13.52 0.24 20.59
C ILE A 181 13.71 -1.29 20.63
N GLY A 182 14.48 -1.87 19.72
CA GLY A 182 14.85 -3.29 19.75
C GLY A 182 15.56 -3.70 21.06
N LEU A 183 16.47 -2.86 21.55
CA LEU A 183 17.12 -3.08 22.86
C LEU A 183 16.14 -2.93 24.04
N PHE A 184 15.14 -2.07 23.88
CA PHE A 184 14.08 -1.85 24.86
C PHE A 184 13.10 -3.04 24.94
N GLU A 185 12.67 -3.57 23.80
CA GLU A 185 11.64 -4.61 23.73
C GLU A 185 12.16 -6.03 23.99
N ALA A 186 13.43 -6.31 23.65
CA ALA A 186 14.00 -7.65 23.79
C ALA A 186 13.82 -8.29 25.18
N PRO A 187 14.19 -7.66 26.31
CA PRO A 187 13.97 -8.26 27.63
C PRO A 187 12.50 -8.26 28.05
N LEU A 188 11.68 -7.32 27.56
CA LEU A 188 10.23 -7.33 27.80
C LEU A 188 9.58 -8.54 27.12
N LEU A 189 9.99 -8.85 25.88
CA LEU A 189 9.52 -10.01 25.15
C LEU A 189 9.90 -11.31 25.88
N VAL A 190 11.14 -11.43 26.35
CA VAL A 190 11.59 -12.60 27.13
C VAL A 190 10.77 -12.76 28.41
N ASP A 191 10.58 -11.67 29.18
CA ASP A 191 9.76 -11.67 30.40
C ASP A 191 8.32 -12.12 30.12
N ILE A 192 7.69 -11.54 29.11
CA ILE A 192 6.32 -11.84 28.72
C ILE A 192 6.19 -13.30 28.25
N LEU A 193 7.11 -13.79 27.43
CA LEU A 193 7.06 -15.17 26.93
C LEU A 193 7.26 -16.21 28.05
N GLN A 194 8.07 -15.89 29.07
CA GLN A 194 8.26 -16.76 30.23
C GLN A 194 7.07 -16.74 31.19
N ARG A 195 6.47 -15.57 31.42
CA ARG A 195 5.40 -15.38 32.40
C ARG A 195 3.99 -15.64 31.85
N ASP A 196 3.75 -15.38 30.57
CA ASP A 196 2.47 -15.64 29.88
C ASP A 196 2.48 -17.02 29.17
N ALA A 197 3.19 -17.99 29.74
CA ALA A 197 3.09 -19.39 29.29
C ALA A 197 1.61 -19.82 29.41
N ARG A 198 1.04 -20.32 28.30
CA ARG A 198 -0.38 -20.66 28.22
C ARG A 198 -0.75 -21.60 29.38
N PRO A 199 -1.68 -21.24 30.27
CA PRO A 199 -2.20 -22.20 31.22
C PRO A 199 -2.99 -23.27 30.44
N ASP A 200 -2.58 -24.53 30.55
CA ASP A 200 -3.36 -25.68 30.09
C ASP A 200 -4.70 -25.68 30.87
N PRO A 201 -5.89 -25.69 30.22
CA PRO A 201 -6.19 -26.21 28.89
C PRO A 201 -6.99 -25.20 28.02
N GLN A 202 -6.46 -23.99 27.75
CA GLN A 202 -7.15 -23.08 26.83
C GLN A 202 -6.84 -23.42 25.36
N ILE A 203 -7.81 -24.04 24.69
CA ILE A 203 -7.74 -24.40 23.26
C ILE A 203 -7.70 -23.14 22.36
N PHE A 204 -8.42 -22.09 22.75
CA PHE A 204 -8.53 -20.85 21.98
C PHE A 204 -7.62 -19.75 22.53
N ARG A 205 -7.01 -18.97 21.62
CA ARG A 205 -6.19 -17.81 22.00
C ARG A 205 -7.06 -16.73 22.62
N HIS A 206 -6.66 -16.22 23.78
CA HIS A 206 -7.29 -15.06 24.39
C HIS A 206 -6.94 -13.79 23.60
N CYS A 207 -7.94 -13.11 23.05
CA CYS A 207 -7.75 -11.90 22.24
C CYS A 207 -7.91 -10.58 23.03
N GLY A 208 -8.15 -10.67 24.35
CA GLY A 208 -8.31 -9.51 25.22
C GLY A 208 -7.02 -8.73 25.49
N MET A 209 -7.17 -7.69 26.30
CA MET A 209 -6.09 -6.84 26.77
C MET A 209 -5.14 -7.62 27.68
N LEU A 210 -4.10 -8.19 27.10
CA LEU A 210 -3.00 -8.90 27.78
C LEU A 210 -1.68 -8.26 27.36
N ARG A 211 -0.67 -8.27 28.24
CA ARG A 211 0.67 -7.71 27.95
C ARG A 211 1.24 -8.28 26.65
N ARG A 212 1.13 -9.60 26.47
CA ARG A 212 1.50 -10.29 25.22
C ARG A 212 0.81 -9.74 23.98
N ASN A 213 -0.51 -9.58 24.00
CA ASN A 213 -1.25 -9.11 22.83
C ASN A 213 -0.97 -7.62 22.56
N VAL A 214 -0.83 -6.81 23.60
CA VAL A 214 -0.42 -5.39 23.51
C VAL A 214 0.96 -5.28 22.87
N LEU A 215 1.93 -6.09 23.31
CA LEU A 215 3.26 -6.13 22.70
C LEU A 215 3.20 -6.60 21.24
N THR A 216 2.40 -7.63 20.92
CA THR A 216 2.19 -8.06 19.53
C THR A 216 1.66 -6.91 18.66
N CYS A 217 0.67 -6.15 19.16
CA CYS A 217 0.11 -5.01 18.43
C CYS A 217 1.18 -3.94 18.18
N PHE A 218 1.95 -3.59 19.21
CA PHE A 218 3.05 -2.64 19.11
C PHE A 218 4.11 -3.07 18.08
N LEU A 219 4.59 -4.33 18.15
CA LEU A 219 5.58 -4.86 17.21
C LEU A 219 5.09 -4.83 15.75
N VAL A 220 3.81 -5.17 15.52
CA VAL A 220 3.20 -5.05 14.20
C VAL A 220 3.06 -3.60 13.77
N GLN A 221 2.68 -2.71 14.68
CA GLN A 221 2.54 -1.27 14.43
C GLN A 221 3.88 -0.63 14.01
N LEU A 222 5.01 -1.06 14.60
CA LEU A 222 6.36 -0.62 14.24
C LEU A 222 6.75 -0.95 12.79
N LEU A 223 6.14 -1.98 12.18
CA LEU A 223 6.34 -2.31 10.75
C LEU A 223 5.58 -1.36 9.82
N GLY A 224 4.65 -0.57 10.35
CA GLY A 224 3.93 0.47 9.62
C GLY A 224 4.77 1.73 9.41
N LYS A 225 4.11 2.89 9.31
CA LYS A 225 4.81 4.17 9.16
C LYS A 225 5.52 4.54 10.49
N PRO A 226 6.76 5.03 10.45
CA PRO A 226 7.50 5.46 9.25
C PRO A 226 8.35 4.39 8.53
N LEU A 227 8.59 3.22 9.13
CA LEU A 227 9.50 2.19 8.56
C LEU A 227 9.06 1.73 7.17
N ALA A 228 7.75 1.56 6.98
CA ALA A 228 7.15 1.15 5.70
C ALA A 228 7.46 2.10 4.53
N LEU A 229 7.81 3.35 4.80
CA LEU A 229 8.17 4.32 3.76
C LEU A 229 9.54 4.05 3.13
N LEU A 230 10.39 3.25 3.79
CA LEU A 230 11.74 2.92 3.33
C LEU A 230 11.76 1.68 2.42
N GLU A 231 10.66 0.95 2.32
CA GLU A 231 10.59 -0.42 1.79
C GLU A 231 10.68 -0.53 0.24
N MET A 232 10.67 0.59 -0.50
CA MET A 232 10.88 0.56 -1.96
C MET A 232 12.27 0.09 -2.39
N SER A 233 13.22 -0.03 -1.45
CA SER A 233 14.58 -0.52 -1.71
C SER A 233 14.60 -2.04 -1.90
N TYR A 234 13.95 -2.56 -2.95
CA TYR A 234 14.11 -3.96 -3.31
C TYR A 234 15.51 -4.16 -3.92
N VAL A 235 16.43 -4.62 -3.09
CA VAL A 235 17.72 -5.14 -3.55
C VAL A 235 17.47 -6.58 -4.02
N LYS A 236 17.45 -6.80 -5.34
CA LYS A 236 17.66 -8.15 -5.91
C LYS A 236 18.91 -8.73 -5.27
N ASP A 237 18.75 -9.88 -4.60
CA ASP A 237 19.68 -10.93 -4.10
C ASP A 237 21.22 -10.77 -4.05
N ASP A 238 21.80 -9.63 -4.40
CA ASP A 238 23.24 -9.41 -4.45
C ASP A 238 23.72 -8.58 -3.23
N LEU A 239 24.15 -9.35 -2.22
CA LEU A 239 25.34 -9.16 -1.38
C LEU A 239 25.36 -8.20 -0.17
N THR A 240 24.34 -7.41 0.17
CA THR A 240 24.29 -6.79 1.52
C THR A 240 22.86 -6.66 2.06
N HIS A 241 22.58 -7.24 3.22
CA HIS A 241 21.36 -6.91 3.96
C HIS A 241 21.48 -5.45 4.44
N THR A 242 20.59 -4.59 3.98
CA THR A 242 20.54 -3.19 4.41
C THR A 242 20.09 -3.10 5.88
N TYR A 243 20.31 -1.96 6.54
CA TYR A 243 19.91 -1.81 7.93
C TYR A 243 18.38 -1.91 8.11
N VAL A 244 17.61 -1.35 7.17
CA VAL A 244 16.15 -1.48 7.11
C VAL A 244 15.75 -2.96 7.08
N HIS A 245 16.41 -3.77 6.25
CA HIS A 245 16.12 -5.21 6.15
C HIS A 245 16.34 -5.93 7.48
N GLN A 246 17.41 -5.59 8.21
CA GLN A 246 17.68 -6.19 9.51
C GLN A 246 16.64 -5.79 10.57
N VAL A 247 16.22 -4.52 10.59
CA VAL A 247 15.17 -4.02 11.49
C VAL A 247 13.85 -4.72 11.20
N VAL A 248 13.40 -4.74 9.94
CA VAL A 248 12.17 -5.42 9.52
C VAL A 248 12.21 -6.91 9.88
N LYS A 249 13.35 -7.58 9.65
CA LYS A 249 13.55 -8.98 10.00
C LYS A 249 13.41 -9.23 11.49
N ASN A 250 14.08 -8.43 12.33
CA ASN A 250 14.02 -8.58 13.78
C ASN A 250 12.60 -8.37 14.29
N LEU A 251 11.96 -7.25 13.91
CA LEU A 251 10.58 -6.93 14.31
C LEU A 251 9.59 -8.02 13.88
N THR A 252 9.70 -8.52 12.64
CA THR A 252 8.81 -9.57 12.12
C THR A 252 9.00 -10.88 12.89
N GLN A 253 10.24 -11.26 13.20
CA GLN A 253 10.53 -12.47 14.00
C GLN A 253 10.01 -12.34 15.43
N GLU A 254 10.18 -11.17 16.06
CA GLU A 254 9.69 -10.89 17.41
C GLU A 254 8.17 -10.84 17.47
N ALA A 255 7.52 -10.18 16.51
CA ALA A 255 6.07 -10.19 16.36
C ALA A 255 5.56 -11.63 16.23
N THR A 256 6.20 -12.45 15.40
CA THR A 256 5.81 -13.87 15.20
C THR A 256 6.01 -14.72 16.46
N LYS A 257 7.11 -14.51 17.20
CA LYS A 257 7.32 -15.14 18.52
C LYS A 257 6.23 -14.73 19.51
N SER A 258 5.89 -13.44 19.55
CA SER A 258 4.84 -12.91 20.42
C SER A 258 3.46 -13.47 20.07
N ILE A 259 3.14 -13.70 18.79
CA ILE A 259 1.91 -14.36 18.34
C ILE A 259 1.83 -15.79 18.90
N GLY A 260 2.94 -16.52 18.85
CA GLY A 260 3.08 -17.87 19.41
C GLY A 260 2.21 -18.91 18.73
N GLY A 261 2.84 -19.70 17.87
CA GLY A 261 2.19 -20.73 17.08
C GLY A 261 2.08 -20.30 15.63
N ASP A 262 0.85 -20.18 15.14
CA ASP A 262 0.55 -19.96 13.73
C ASP A 262 0.66 -18.47 13.30
N PRO A 263 1.57 -18.13 12.37
CA PRO A 263 1.72 -16.76 11.86
C PRO A 263 0.51 -16.29 11.03
N PHE A 264 -0.32 -17.20 10.51
CA PHE A 264 -1.52 -16.85 9.73
C PHE A 264 -2.74 -16.55 10.58
N TYR A 265 -2.65 -16.70 11.90
CA TYR A 265 -3.76 -16.46 12.82
C TYR A 265 -4.44 -15.10 12.63
N LEU A 266 -3.66 -14.02 12.41
CA LEU A 266 -4.22 -12.68 12.27
C LEU A 266 -4.98 -12.49 10.94
N LEU A 267 -4.69 -13.28 9.89
CA LEU A 267 -5.43 -13.23 8.61
C LEU A 267 -6.92 -13.52 8.79
N ALA A 268 -7.27 -14.43 9.69
CA ALA A 268 -8.67 -14.76 9.98
C ALA A 268 -9.46 -13.58 10.57
N LEU A 269 -8.78 -12.56 11.09
CA LEU A 269 -9.41 -11.35 11.65
C LEU A 269 -9.54 -10.23 10.62
N VAL A 270 -8.81 -10.29 9.51
CA VAL A 270 -8.74 -9.20 8.52
C VAL A 270 -10.08 -9.00 7.83
N GLU A 271 -10.72 -10.07 7.37
CA GLU A 271 -12.03 -9.99 6.72
C GLU A 271 -13.07 -9.34 7.64
N GLN A 272 -13.07 -9.72 8.93
CA GLN A 272 -13.97 -9.13 9.92
C GLN A 272 -13.75 -7.62 10.05
N ARG A 273 -12.50 -7.15 10.04
CA ARG A 273 -12.17 -5.73 10.12
C ARG A 273 -12.56 -4.97 8.86
N ALA A 274 -12.25 -5.52 7.69
CA ALA A 274 -12.49 -4.85 6.42
C ALA A 274 -13.98 -4.81 6.03
N ARG A 275 -14.76 -5.82 6.42
CA ARG A 275 -16.22 -5.83 6.18
C ARG A 275 -16.97 -5.01 7.21
N TRP A 276 -16.56 -5.11 8.47
CA TRP A 276 -17.21 -4.44 9.58
C TRP A 276 -16.32 -3.33 10.10
N GLU A 277 -15.90 -2.43 9.19
CA GLU A 277 -15.57 -1.05 9.57
C GLU A 277 -16.79 -0.56 10.35
N ARG A 278 -16.75 -0.71 11.68
CA ARG A 278 -17.89 -0.40 12.52
C ARG A 278 -18.18 1.06 12.24
N LYS A 279 -19.41 1.37 11.80
CA LYS A 279 -19.86 2.76 11.72
C LYS A 279 -19.81 3.29 13.15
N LEU A 280 -18.68 3.90 13.50
CA LEU A 280 -18.44 4.53 14.79
C LEU A 280 -19.60 5.48 15.01
N ASN A 281 -20.38 5.20 16.05
CA ASN A 281 -21.57 5.98 16.33
C ASN A 281 -21.45 6.49 17.75
N ALA A 282 -20.77 7.62 17.87
CA ALA A 282 -20.57 8.31 19.14
C ALA A 282 -21.90 8.60 19.84
N THR A 283 -22.99 8.83 19.10
CA THR A 283 -24.33 9.04 19.70
C THR A 283 -24.95 7.79 20.33
N LYS A 284 -24.47 6.60 19.96
CA LYS A 284 -24.86 5.30 20.55
C LYS A 284 -23.80 4.74 21.50
N GLY A 285 -22.73 5.48 21.78
CA GLY A 285 -21.61 5.03 22.63
C GLY A 285 -20.78 3.90 22.02
N VAL A 286 -20.85 3.68 20.70
CA VAL A 286 -20.07 2.63 20.01
C VAL A 286 -18.77 3.24 19.49
N TYR A 287 -17.69 3.01 20.24
CA TYR A 287 -16.32 3.41 19.91
C TYR A 287 -15.50 2.17 19.49
N GLU A 288 -14.39 2.34 18.77
CA GLU A 288 -13.50 1.20 18.43
C GLU A 288 -13.01 0.47 19.70
N MET A 289 -12.73 1.24 20.75
CA MET A 289 -12.26 0.78 22.05
C MET A 289 -13.26 -0.07 22.84
N THR A 290 -14.50 -0.27 22.35
CA THR A 290 -15.46 -1.18 22.98
C THR A 290 -15.26 -2.64 22.57
N SER A 291 -14.34 -2.92 21.63
CA SER A 291 -13.97 -4.30 21.27
C SER A 291 -13.23 -4.98 22.42
N GLN A 292 -13.70 -6.17 22.83
CA GLN A 292 -12.94 -7.03 23.73
C GLN A 292 -11.72 -7.68 23.04
N ASN A 293 -11.61 -7.58 21.71
CA ASN A 293 -10.47 -8.08 20.95
C ASN A 293 -9.56 -6.91 20.55
N VAL A 294 -8.35 -6.89 21.10
CA VAL A 294 -7.35 -5.83 20.86
C VAL A 294 -6.83 -5.80 19.42
N PHE A 295 -6.92 -6.91 18.69
CA PHE A 295 -6.48 -7.01 17.29
C PHE A 295 -7.50 -6.43 16.29
N LEU A 296 -8.71 -6.08 16.76
CA LEU A 296 -9.76 -5.47 15.93
C LEU A 296 -9.80 -3.94 16.03
N VAL A 297 -8.94 -3.34 16.85
CA VAL A 297 -8.90 -1.88 17.08
C VAL A 297 -7.87 -1.28 16.12
N GLU A 298 -8.25 -0.21 15.40
CA GLU A 298 -7.38 0.39 14.36
C GLU A 298 -6.17 1.09 15.00
N ASP A 299 -6.40 1.81 16.10
CA ASP A 299 -5.33 2.54 16.80
C ASP A 299 -4.23 1.64 17.36
N THR A 300 -4.55 0.39 17.74
CA THR A 300 -3.59 -0.56 18.31
C THR A 300 -2.89 -1.39 17.25
N MET A 301 -3.62 -1.83 16.21
CA MET A 301 -3.08 -2.63 15.13
C MET A 301 -3.60 -2.10 13.79
N PRO A 302 -2.98 -1.05 13.23
CA PRO A 302 -3.44 -0.52 11.95
C PRO A 302 -3.35 -1.56 10.83
N LEU A 303 -4.35 -1.62 9.94
CA LEU A 303 -4.40 -2.64 8.90
C LEU A 303 -3.22 -2.55 7.90
N HIS A 304 -2.77 -1.34 7.59
CA HIS A 304 -1.59 -1.13 6.74
C HIS A 304 -0.31 -1.68 7.40
N ALA A 305 -0.17 -1.58 8.72
CA ALA A 305 0.99 -2.13 9.44
C ALA A 305 0.94 -3.67 9.49
N LEU A 306 -0.26 -4.23 9.67
CA LEU A 306 -0.48 -5.67 9.54
C LEU A 306 -0.19 -6.18 8.11
N ALA A 307 -0.52 -5.39 7.09
CA ALA A 307 -0.17 -5.69 5.72
C ALA A 307 1.35 -5.72 5.50
N MET A 308 2.10 -4.81 6.13
CA MET A 308 3.56 -4.82 6.10
C MET A 308 4.17 -6.02 6.82
N TYR A 309 3.55 -6.49 7.91
CA TYR A 309 3.94 -7.76 8.54
C TYR A 309 3.80 -8.95 7.58
N TYR A 310 2.68 -9.06 6.86
CA TYR A 310 2.50 -10.13 5.88
C TYR A 310 3.34 -9.94 4.62
N HIS A 311 3.63 -8.70 4.20
CA HIS A 311 4.63 -8.41 3.18
C HIS A 311 6.00 -8.97 3.58
N ALA A 312 6.45 -8.69 4.80
CA ALA A 312 7.72 -9.21 5.31
C ALA A 312 7.74 -10.74 5.40
N LEU A 313 6.65 -11.38 5.82
CA LEU A 313 6.57 -12.84 5.88
C LEU A 313 6.68 -13.49 4.49
N PHE A 314 5.88 -13.03 3.53
CA PHE A 314 5.78 -13.68 2.22
C PHE A 314 6.83 -13.20 1.22
N VAL A 315 6.99 -11.89 1.04
CA VAL A 315 7.86 -11.34 -0.01
C VAL A 315 9.34 -11.42 0.37
N ARG A 316 9.65 -11.33 1.67
CA ARG A 316 11.04 -11.44 2.18
C ARG A 316 11.39 -12.82 2.73
N ASP A 317 10.53 -13.82 2.51
CA ASP A 317 10.71 -15.21 2.94
C ASP A 317 11.09 -15.35 4.43
N LEU A 318 10.35 -14.64 5.29
CA LEU A 318 10.56 -14.65 6.75
C LEU A 318 9.61 -15.60 7.49
N LEU A 319 8.95 -16.51 6.76
CA LEU A 319 8.07 -17.51 7.36
C LEU A 319 8.86 -18.47 8.27
N PRO A 320 8.42 -18.70 9.52
CA PRO A 320 9.04 -19.70 10.38
C PRO A 320 8.95 -21.11 9.78
N PRO A 321 9.91 -22.00 10.06
CA PRO A 321 9.82 -23.41 9.64
C PRO A 321 8.64 -24.16 10.30
N THR A 322 8.10 -23.63 11.40
CA THR A 322 6.92 -24.16 12.12
C THR A 322 5.59 -23.73 11.50
N THR A 323 5.61 -23.05 10.35
CA THR A 323 4.39 -22.52 9.70
C THR A 323 3.44 -23.66 9.30
N PRO A 324 2.14 -23.57 9.65
CA PRO A 324 1.17 -24.59 9.26
C PRO A 324 0.96 -24.62 7.74
N LYS A 325 1.02 -25.83 7.15
CA LYS A 325 0.77 -26.07 5.72
C LYS A 325 -0.67 -26.52 5.41
N ILE A 326 -1.59 -26.30 6.35
CA ILE A 326 -3.00 -26.74 6.27
C ILE A 326 -3.92 -25.73 5.61
N TYR A 327 -3.47 -24.48 5.43
CA TYR A 327 -4.26 -23.41 4.87
C TYR A 327 -4.43 -23.58 3.36
N SER A 328 -5.64 -23.35 2.87
CA SER A 328 -5.91 -23.30 1.44
C SER A 328 -5.18 -22.09 0.82
N PRO A 329 -4.48 -22.25 -0.33
CA PRO A 329 -3.88 -21.13 -1.05
C PRO A 329 -4.90 -20.04 -1.40
N VAL A 330 -6.15 -20.43 -1.67
CA VAL A 330 -7.25 -19.49 -1.98
C VAL A 330 -7.62 -18.67 -0.73
N PHE A 331 -7.68 -19.29 0.45
CA PHE A 331 -7.95 -18.57 1.70
C PHE A 331 -6.86 -17.55 2.02
N LEU A 332 -5.59 -17.92 1.87
CA LEU A 332 -4.47 -17.01 2.08
C LEU A 332 -4.53 -15.85 1.08
N PHE A 333 -4.76 -16.14 -0.19
CA PHE A 333 -4.93 -15.14 -1.24
C PHE A 333 -6.06 -14.15 -0.93
N GLU A 334 -7.27 -14.63 -0.62
CA GLU A 334 -8.42 -13.78 -0.35
C GLU A 334 -8.24 -12.94 0.93
N SER A 335 -7.64 -13.53 1.98
CA SER A 335 -7.36 -12.80 3.23
C SER A 335 -6.32 -11.71 3.02
N VAL A 336 -5.24 -12.00 2.28
CA VAL A 336 -4.20 -11.02 1.94
C VAL A 336 -4.75 -9.95 0.99
N LEU A 337 -5.73 -10.26 0.13
CA LEU A 337 -6.31 -9.29 -0.78
C LEU A 337 -6.94 -8.09 -0.05
N TYR A 338 -7.52 -8.31 1.13
CA TYR A 338 -8.00 -7.22 1.98
C TYR A 338 -6.87 -6.31 2.45
N LEU A 339 -5.74 -6.89 2.89
CA LEU A 339 -4.54 -6.15 3.31
C LEU A 339 -3.90 -5.38 2.15
N VAL A 340 -3.83 -6.01 0.97
CA VAL A 340 -3.34 -5.38 -0.25
C VAL A 340 -4.21 -4.19 -0.60
N THR A 341 -5.54 -4.35 -0.58
CA THR A 341 -6.47 -3.25 -0.86
C THR A 341 -6.24 -2.07 0.09
N GLU A 342 -5.97 -2.33 1.36
CA GLU A 342 -5.64 -1.28 2.33
C GLU A 342 -4.32 -0.57 1.99
N LEU A 343 -3.28 -1.31 1.58
CA LEU A 343 -2.01 -0.70 1.14
C LEU A 343 -2.17 0.15 -0.13
N LEU A 344 -2.98 -0.30 -1.09
CA LEU A 344 -3.24 0.45 -2.33
C LEU A 344 -4.03 1.75 -2.07
N ARG A 345 -4.83 1.79 -1.00
CA ARG A 345 -5.60 2.97 -0.58
C ARG A 345 -4.72 4.05 0.05
N GLN A 346 -3.53 3.70 0.54
CA GLN A 346 -2.61 4.66 1.14
C GLN A 346 -2.10 5.66 0.10
N PRO A 347 -1.94 6.95 0.45
CA PRO A 347 -1.47 7.96 -0.50
C PRO A 347 0.01 7.80 -0.87
N GLU A 348 0.82 7.17 -0.01
CA GLU A 348 2.26 7.07 -0.20
C GLU A 348 2.64 5.94 -1.18
N PRO A 349 3.39 6.24 -2.26
CA PRO A 349 3.81 5.25 -3.24
C PRO A 349 4.56 4.02 -2.70
N PRO A 350 5.43 4.14 -1.67
CA PRO A 350 6.09 2.98 -1.09
C PRO A 350 5.14 1.88 -0.58
N LEU A 351 4.03 2.28 0.06
CA LEU A 351 3.06 1.32 0.58
C LEU A 351 2.27 0.68 -0.56
N GLN A 352 1.89 1.47 -1.57
CA GLN A 352 1.23 0.97 -2.78
C GLN A 352 2.10 -0.08 -3.48
N HIS A 353 3.41 0.18 -3.62
CA HIS A 353 4.35 -0.76 -4.20
C HIS A 353 4.42 -2.07 -3.40
N CYS A 354 4.55 -2.00 -2.07
CA CYS A 354 4.57 -3.18 -1.21
C CYS A 354 3.27 -4.00 -1.35
N GLY A 355 2.11 -3.33 -1.45
CA GLY A 355 0.83 -3.99 -1.72
C GLY A 355 0.83 -4.74 -3.05
N LEU A 356 1.32 -4.11 -4.12
CA LEU A 356 1.44 -4.75 -5.44
C LEU A 356 2.40 -5.95 -5.44
N ARG A 357 3.56 -5.83 -4.79
CA ARG A 357 4.55 -6.92 -4.68
C ARG A 357 4.05 -8.09 -3.82
N LEU A 358 3.34 -7.79 -2.73
CA LEU A 358 2.69 -8.80 -1.90
C LEU A 358 1.68 -9.61 -2.73
N LEU A 359 0.81 -8.93 -3.49
CA LEU A 359 -0.16 -9.62 -4.32
C LEU A 359 0.49 -10.42 -5.45
N GLU A 360 1.52 -9.86 -6.10
CA GLU A 360 2.29 -10.57 -7.13
C GLU A 360 2.85 -11.89 -6.59
N HIS A 361 3.48 -11.86 -5.40
CA HIS A 361 3.98 -13.07 -4.75
C HIS A 361 2.85 -14.06 -4.44
N MET A 362 1.73 -13.58 -3.91
CA MET A 362 0.55 -14.41 -3.64
C MET A 362 -0.12 -14.99 -4.88
N LEU A 363 0.11 -14.40 -6.06
CA LEU A 363 -0.40 -14.92 -7.33
C LEU A 363 0.54 -15.98 -7.94
N ILE A 364 1.85 -15.80 -7.80
CA ILE A 364 2.87 -16.72 -8.32
C ILE A 364 2.92 -18.01 -7.49
N ASP A 365 2.86 -17.92 -6.16
CA ASP A 365 3.06 -19.05 -5.23
C ASP A 365 1.84 -19.99 -5.11
N ARG A 366 0.82 -19.83 -5.96
CA ARG A 366 -0.46 -20.56 -5.86
C ARG A 366 -0.44 -22.02 -6.32
N GLY A 367 0.73 -22.54 -6.71
CA GLY A 367 0.89 -23.93 -7.15
C GLY A 367 -0.04 -24.34 -8.31
N GLY A 368 -0.46 -23.39 -9.16
CA GLY A 368 -1.35 -23.64 -10.29
C GLY A 368 -2.84 -23.76 -9.97
N THR A 369 -3.27 -23.47 -8.73
CA THR A 369 -4.69 -23.48 -8.35
C THR A 369 -5.45 -22.27 -8.92
N THR A 370 -6.51 -22.52 -9.69
CA THR A 370 -7.39 -21.48 -10.25
C THR A 370 -8.43 -21.03 -9.21
N VAL A 371 -8.70 -19.72 -9.11
CA VAL A 371 -9.83 -19.21 -8.31
C VAL A 371 -11.13 -19.47 -9.06
N ALA A 372 -12.14 -20.00 -8.38
CA ALA A 372 -13.48 -20.13 -8.95
C ALA A 372 -14.18 -18.77 -9.03
N HIS A 373 -15.04 -18.58 -10.03
CA HIS A 373 -15.86 -17.37 -10.17
C HIS A 373 -16.74 -17.08 -8.94
N SER A 374 -17.09 -18.10 -8.13
CA SER A 374 -17.87 -17.93 -6.90
C SER A 374 -17.15 -17.06 -5.86
N SER A 375 -15.81 -17.02 -5.85
CA SER A 375 -15.06 -16.12 -4.98
C SER A 375 -15.33 -14.65 -5.26
N LEU A 376 -15.72 -14.28 -6.50
CA LEU A 376 -16.06 -12.90 -6.86
C LEU A 376 -17.31 -12.35 -6.14
N GLN A 377 -18.05 -13.21 -5.40
CA GLN A 377 -19.12 -12.76 -4.51
C GLN A 377 -18.57 -11.97 -3.31
N LEU A 378 -17.29 -12.13 -2.96
CA LEU A 378 -16.64 -11.32 -1.93
C LEU A 378 -16.42 -9.89 -2.43
N ASP A 379 -16.83 -8.91 -1.64
CA ASP A 379 -16.76 -7.48 -1.97
C ASP A 379 -15.32 -6.95 -2.12
N VAL A 380 -14.35 -7.62 -1.51
CA VAL A 380 -12.93 -7.30 -1.61
C VAL A 380 -12.43 -7.26 -3.05
N HIS A 381 -12.91 -8.16 -3.92
CA HIS A 381 -12.46 -8.22 -5.32
C HIS A 381 -12.81 -6.94 -6.08
N LYS A 382 -14.00 -6.40 -5.82
CA LYS A 382 -14.43 -5.13 -6.41
C LYS A 382 -13.61 -3.96 -5.86
N ARG A 383 -13.49 -3.85 -4.53
CA ARG A 383 -12.70 -2.78 -3.88
C ARG A 383 -11.26 -2.79 -4.37
N PHE A 384 -10.65 -3.97 -4.46
CA PHE A 384 -9.30 -4.15 -4.97
C PHE A 384 -9.15 -3.65 -6.41
N CYS A 385 -10.04 -4.06 -7.32
CA CYS A 385 -10.00 -3.62 -8.70
C CYS A 385 -10.19 -2.09 -8.83
N ASP A 386 -11.08 -1.50 -8.04
CA ASP A 386 -11.30 -0.05 -8.02
C ASP A 386 -10.02 0.70 -7.60
N GLU A 387 -9.37 0.30 -6.52
CA GLU A 387 -8.12 0.93 -6.06
C GLU A 387 -6.94 0.67 -7.03
N LEU A 388 -6.82 -0.55 -7.56
CA LEU A 388 -5.76 -0.88 -8.52
C LEU A 388 -5.89 -0.05 -9.80
N CYS A 389 -7.11 0.09 -10.33
CA CYS A 389 -7.32 0.87 -11.56
C CYS A 389 -7.04 2.36 -11.35
N LYS A 390 -7.27 2.91 -10.16
CA LYS A 390 -6.85 4.29 -9.83
C LYS A 390 -5.34 4.43 -9.88
N ILE A 391 -4.59 3.47 -9.34
CA ILE A 391 -3.12 3.49 -9.39
C ILE A 391 -2.64 3.40 -10.84
N VAL A 392 -3.15 2.43 -11.62
CA VAL A 392 -2.73 2.22 -13.02
C VAL A 392 -3.06 3.43 -13.90
N GLY A 393 -4.21 4.08 -13.68
CA GLY A 393 -4.64 5.23 -14.47
C GLY A 393 -4.01 6.56 -14.06
N TYR A 394 -3.78 6.79 -12.76
CA TYR A 394 -3.54 8.13 -12.23
C TYR A 394 -2.33 8.26 -11.29
N SER A 395 -1.64 7.18 -10.91
CA SER A 395 -0.44 7.29 -10.06
C SER A 395 0.63 8.14 -10.77
N PRO A 396 1.31 9.08 -10.09
CA PRO A 396 2.35 9.89 -10.72
C PRO A 396 3.56 9.05 -11.14
N GLN A 397 3.83 7.94 -10.44
CA GLN A 397 5.00 7.11 -10.69
C GLN A 397 4.76 6.11 -11.82
N VAL A 398 5.57 6.23 -12.89
CA VAL A 398 5.51 5.33 -14.05
C VAL A 398 5.74 3.87 -13.64
N GLY A 399 6.68 3.61 -12.73
CA GLY A 399 7.00 2.27 -12.24
C GLY A 399 5.79 1.61 -11.56
N LEU A 400 5.05 2.35 -10.73
CA LEU A 400 3.82 1.86 -10.10
C LEU A 400 2.72 1.57 -11.12
N ARG A 401 2.52 2.45 -12.12
CA ARG A 401 1.53 2.20 -13.18
C ARG A 401 1.83 0.91 -13.95
N GLN A 402 3.10 0.68 -14.28
CA GLN A 402 3.55 -0.52 -14.98
C GLN A 402 3.41 -1.79 -14.13
N LEU A 403 3.85 -1.74 -12.86
CA LEU A 403 3.70 -2.86 -11.93
C LEU A 403 2.22 -3.17 -11.68
N GLY A 404 1.38 -2.15 -11.48
CA GLY A 404 -0.06 -2.31 -11.30
C GLY A 404 -0.72 -2.98 -12.50
N LEU A 405 -0.35 -2.61 -13.73
CA LEU A 405 -0.85 -3.24 -14.96
C LEU A 405 -0.45 -4.72 -15.05
N HIS A 406 0.79 -5.03 -14.64
CA HIS A 406 1.29 -6.40 -14.59
C HIS A 406 0.51 -7.26 -13.58
N VAL A 407 0.33 -6.75 -12.36
CA VAL A 407 -0.44 -7.41 -11.30
C VAL A 407 -1.91 -7.57 -11.71
N LEU A 408 -2.54 -6.58 -12.34
CA LEU A 408 -3.91 -6.67 -12.85
C LEU A 408 -4.07 -7.84 -13.82
N ARG A 409 -3.12 -8.00 -14.75
CA ARG A 409 -3.11 -9.11 -15.70
C ARG A 409 -3.00 -10.45 -14.99
N HIS A 410 -2.07 -10.59 -14.05
CA HIS A 410 -1.89 -11.84 -13.29
C HIS A 410 -3.12 -12.17 -12.44
N TYR A 411 -3.72 -11.16 -11.82
CA TYR A 411 -4.94 -11.29 -11.05
C TYR A 411 -6.10 -11.83 -11.91
N ILE A 412 -6.36 -11.24 -13.07
CA ILE A 412 -7.42 -11.70 -13.98
C ILE A 412 -7.15 -13.16 -14.41
N LEU A 413 -5.91 -13.46 -14.80
CA LEU A 413 -5.53 -14.80 -15.27
C LEU A 413 -5.60 -15.88 -14.19
N ALA A 414 -5.63 -15.52 -12.90
CA ALA A 414 -5.74 -16.46 -11.80
C ALA A 414 -7.13 -17.10 -11.66
N PHE A 415 -8.17 -16.54 -12.28
CA PHE A 415 -9.54 -17.06 -12.21
C PHE A 415 -9.84 -18.10 -13.29
N ASP A 416 -10.89 -18.90 -13.08
CA ASP A 416 -11.54 -19.69 -14.12
C ASP A 416 -12.08 -18.82 -15.28
N ASP A 417 -12.47 -19.42 -16.40
CA ASP A 417 -12.87 -18.66 -17.60
C ASP A 417 -14.11 -17.77 -17.36
N GLN A 418 -15.04 -18.24 -16.53
CA GLN A 418 -16.19 -17.47 -16.06
C GLN A 418 -15.77 -16.26 -15.20
N GLY A 419 -14.85 -16.43 -14.27
CA GLY A 419 -14.33 -15.34 -13.44
C GLY A 419 -13.57 -14.32 -14.28
N LYS A 420 -12.73 -14.76 -15.23
CA LYS A 420 -12.05 -13.88 -16.19
C LYS A 420 -13.05 -13.00 -16.95
N TYR A 421 -14.12 -13.60 -17.47
CA TYR A 421 -15.17 -12.90 -18.20
C TYR A 421 -15.88 -11.86 -17.32
N LEU A 422 -16.29 -12.24 -16.11
CA LEU A 422 -17.02 -11.35 -15.19
C LEU A 422 -16.17 -10.14 -14.76
N ILE A 423 -14.90 -10.36 -14.43
CA ILE A 423 -13.98 -9.27 -14.08
C ILE A 423 -13.80 -8.32 -15.27
N LEU A 424 -13.49 -8.85 -16.45
CA LEU A 424 -13.27 -8.03 -17.66
C LEU A 424 -14.53 -7.24 -18.04
N LYS A 425 -15.71 -7.86 -17.99
CA LYS A 425 -16.99 -7.21 -18.28
C LYS A 425 -17.23 -6.05 -17.31
N ASN A 426 -17.08 -6.30 -16.00
CA ASN A 426 -17.29 -5.27 -14.99
C ASN A 426 -16.33 -4.09 -15.13
N LEU A 427 -15.04 -4.35 -15.38
CA LEU A 427 -14.04 -3.30 -15.55
C LEU A 427 -14.28 -2.48 -16.81
N LEU A 428 -14.62 -3.12 -17.94
CA LEU A 428 -14.91 -2.39 -19.18
C LEU A 428 -16.19 -1.54 -19.11
N GLU A 429 -17.15 -1.90 -18.25
CA GLU A 429 -18.38 -1.13 -18.03
C GLU A 429 -18.19 0.05 -17.06
N THR A 430 -17.25 -0.06 -16.10
CA THR A 430 -17.12 0.90 -14.99
C THR A 430 -15.96 1.88 -15.15
N LEU A 431 -14.90 1.50 -15.89
CA LEU A 431 -13.71 2.33 -16.05
C LEU A 431 -13.93 3.48 -17.03
N GLN A 432 -13.32 4.63 -16.73
CA GLN A 432 -13.36 5.83 -17.58
C GLN A 432 -12.05 6.08 -18.34
N HIS A 433 -11.01 5.28 -18.11
CA HIS A 433 -9.70 5.47 -18.73
C HIS A 433 -9.58 4.69 -20.05
N ASP A 434 -9.57 5.37 -21.19
CA ASP A 434 -9.59 4.76 -22.54
C ASP A 434 -8.39 3.85 -22.84
N GLY A 435 -7.18 4.24 -22.43
CA GLY A 435 -6.00 3.38 -22.59
C GLY A 435 -6.12 2.03 -21.85
N LEU A 436 -6.63 2.04 -20.62
CA LEU A 436 -6.86 0.84 -19.82
C LEU A 436 -8.00 0.00 -20.37
N MET A 437 -9.10 0.63 -20.81
CA MET A 437 -10.19 -0.08 -21.52
C MET A 437 -9.67 -0.78 -22.79
N GLY A 438 -8.81 -0.11 -23.57
CA GLY A 438 -8.17 -0.67 -24.74
C GLY A 438 -7.31 -1.90 -24.40
N TYR A 439 -6.50 -1.80 -23.34
CA TYR A 439 -5.68 -2.91 -22.85
C TYR A 439 -6.53 -4.12 -22.40
N LEU A 440 -7.58 -3.89 -21.62
CA LEU A 440 -8.48 -4.95 -21.14
C LEU A 440 -9.26 -5.60 -22.30
N SER A 441 -9.67 -4.82 -23.30
CA SER A 441 -10.30 -5.33 -24.52
C SER A 441 -9.34 -6.21 -25.32
N ALA A 442 -8.07 -5.80 -25.44
CA ALA A 442 -7.04 -6.60 -26.08
C ALA A 442 -6.75 -7.89 -25.30
N MET A 443 -6.78 -7.85 -23.96
CA MET A 443 -6.65 -9.03 -23.12
C MET A 443 -7.80 -10.03 -23.35
N TYR A 444 -9.05 -9.55 -23.42
CA TYR A 444 -10.18 -10.40 -23.76
C TYR A 444 -9.99 -11.06 -25.14
N LYS A 445 -9.56 -10.30 -26.15
CA LYS A 445 -9.23 -10.83 -27.48
C LYS A 445 -8.16 -11.92 -27.41
N ASP A 446 -7.12 -11.75 -26.60
CA ASP A 446 -6.07 -12.76 -26.43
C ASP A 446 -6.58 -14.04 -25.75
N LEU A 447 -7.52 -13.93 -24.80
CA LEU A 447 -8.15 -15.10 -24.17
C LEU A 447 -8.98 -15.89 -25.19
N VAL A 448 -9.81 -15.20 -25.97
CA VAL A 448 -10.62 -15.83 -27.02
C VAL A 448 -9.73 -16.44 -28.11
N ASP A 449 -8.65 -15.76 -28.53
CA ASP A 449 -7.67 -16.31 -29.49
C ASP A 449 -7.05 -17.62 -29.00
N LYS A 450 -6.62 -17.67 -27.74
CA LYS A 450 -6.06 -18.89 -27.14
C LYS A 450 -7.08 -20.03 -27.15
N ALA A 451 -8.31 -19.76 -26.73
CA ALA A 451 -9.37 -20.75 -26.70
C ALA A 451 -9.77 -21.22 -28.12
N LEU A 452 -9.82 -20.30 -29.10
CA LEU A 452 -10.09 -20.60 -30.50
C LEU A 452 -8.98 -21.48 -31.11
N LYS A 453 -7.72 -21.15 -30.87
CA LYS A 453 -6.57 -21.96 -31.34
C LYS A 453 -6.57 -23.35 -30.69
N ALA A 454 -6.91 -23.45 -29.41
CA ALA A 454 -7.04 -24.73 -28.72
C ALA A 454 -8.16 -25.59 -29.31
N HIS A 455 -9.32 -24.98 -29.61
CA HIS A 455 -10.42 -25.66 -30.28
C HIS A 455 -10.02 -26.20 -31.65
N ILE A 456 -9.35 -25.37 -32.47
CA ILE A 456 -8.95 -25.75 -33.83
C ILE A 456 -7.88 -26.87 -33.82
N ARG A 457 -6.93 -26.83 -32.88
CA ARG A 457 -5.79 -27.76 -32.85
C ARG A 457 -6.08 -29.07 -32.12
N CYS A 458 -6.82 -29.00 -31.02
CA CYS A 458 -6.97 -30.10 -30.08
C CYS A 458 -8.42 -30.59 -29.97
N SER A 459 -9.36 -30.04 -30.75
CA SER A 459 -10.79 -30.37 -30.72
C SER A 459 -11.43 -30.25 -29.33
N VAL A 460 -10.89 -29.39 -28.47
CA VAL A 460 -11.44 -29.09 -27.14
C VAL A 460 -12.64 -28.16 -27.30
N GLY A 461 -13.73 -28.41 -26.57
CA GLY A 461 -14.91 -27.53 -26.58
C GLY A 461 -14.56 -26.09 -26.16
N MET A 462 -15.12 -25.09 -26.86
CA MET A 462 -14.96 -23.70 -26.45
C MET A 462 -15.79 -23.43 -25.19
N ALA A 463 -15.19 -22.70 -24.24
CA ALA A 463 -15.90 -22.20 -23.08
C ALA A 463 -17.01 -21.22 -23.51
N PRO A 464 -18.21 -21.29 -22.89
CA PRO A 464 -19.36 -20.48 -23.27
C PRO A 464 -19.14 -18.97 -23.08
N GLU A 465 -18.16 -18.57 -22.28
CA GLU A 465 -17.75 -17.18 -22.07
C GLU A 465 -17.09 -16.56 -23.29
N PHE A 466 -16.48 -17.40 -24.14
CA PHE A 466 -15.69 -16.98 -25.30
C PHE A 466 -16.40 -17.23 -26.64
N CYS A 467 -17.65 -17.71 -26.60
CA CYS A 467 -18.48 -17.93 -27.79
C CYS A 467 -19.96 -17.58 -27.57
N GLY A 468 -20.72 -17.46 -28.65
CA GLY A 468 -22.17 -17.31 -28.62
C GLY A 468 -22.63 -16.06 -27.86
N LYS A 469 -23.54 -16.24 -26.89
CA LYS A 469 -24.23 -15.13 -26.20
C LYS A 469 -23.30 -14.25 -25.38
N HIS A 470 -22.41 -14.82 -24.58
CA HIS A 470 -21.49 -14.04 -23.73
C HIS A 470 -20.47 -13.26 -24.56
N PHE A 471 -19.97 -13.87 -25.64
CA PHE A 471 -19.11 -13.20 -26.60
C PHE A 471 -19.80 -12.01 -27.27
N ARG A 472 -21.05 -12.21 -27.72
CA ARG A 472 -21.90 -11.13 -28.25
C ARG A 472 -22.08 -10.01 -27.24
N GLU A 473 -22.40 -10.32 -25.98
CA GLU A 473 -22.56 -9.31 -24.93
C GLU A 473 -21.29 -8.49 -24.70
N MET A 474 -20.12 -9.15 -24.59
CA MET A 474 -18.85 -8.46 -24.38
C MET A 474 -18.54 -7.49 -25.53
N LEU A 475 -18.73 -7.93 -26.78
CA LEU A 475 -18.52 -7.06 -27.92
C LEU A 475 -19.52 -5.90 -27.94
N MET A 476 -20.81 -6.17 -27.77
CA MET A 476 -21.86 -5.16 -28.00
C MET A 476 -22.09 -4.18 -26.84
N LEU A 477 -21.70 -4.55 -25.62
CA LEU A 477 -21.91 -3.73 -24.42
C LEU A 477 -20.62 -3.05 -23.94
N CYS A 478 -19.45 -3.64 -24.21
CA CYS A 478 -18.19 -3.17 -23.63
C CYS A 478 -17.24 -2.63 -24.71
N ILE A 479 -16.91 -3.46 -25.71
CA ILE A 479 -15.80 -3.19 -26.65
C ILE A 479 -16.24 -2.30 -27.82
N CYS A 480 -17.32 -2.68 -28.51
CA CYS A 480 -17.80 -2.03 -29.72
C CYS A 480 -18.87 -0.97 -29.42
N VAL A 481 -18.55 -0.04 -28.52
CA VAL A 481 -19.46 1.03 -28.09
C VAL A 481 -18.90 2.39 -28.46
N LEU A 482 -19.72 3.19 -29.14
CA LEU A 482 -19.45 4.58 -29.46
C LEU A 482 -20.20 5.48 -28.46
N PRO A 483 -19.53 6.22 -27.56
CA PRO A 483 -20.16 6.83 -26.37
C PRO A 483 -21.33 7.77 -26.68
N ASN A 484 -21.16 8.68 -27.65
CA ASN A 484 -22.16 9.67 -28.05
C ASN A 484 -22.54 9.51 -29.52
N ASP A 485 -22.46 8.27 -30.03
CA ASP A 485 -22.75 7.94 -31.42
C ASP A 485 -21.94 8.85 -32.38
N VAL A 486 -22.55 9.38 -33.45
CA VAL A 486 -21.93 10.30 -34.42
C VAL A 486 -21.30 11.56 -33.79
N LYS A 487 -21.75 11.97 -32.59
CA LYS A 487 -21.25 13.16 -31.88
C LYS A 487 -20.07 12.88 -30.94
N SER A 488 -19.55 11.66 -30.95
CA SER A 488 -18.42 11.28 -30.09
C SER A 488 -17.18 12.09 -30.42
N ASP A 489 -16.48 12.55 -29.38
CA ASP A 489 -15.15 13.15 -29.55
C ASP A 489 -14.16 12.03 -29.89
N LEU A 490 -13.88 11.88 -31.19
CA LEU A 490 -13.06 10.80 -31.72
C LEU A 490 -11.59 10.91 -31.30
N LEU A 491 -11.10 12.12 -31.01
CA LEU A 491 -9.73 12.33 -30.57
C LEU A 491 -9.57 11.92 -29.11
N LEU A 492 -10.54 12.24 -28.26
CA LEU A 492 -10.55 11.81 -26.86
C LEU A 492 -10.57 10.27 -26.73
N HIS A 493 -11.41 9.62 -27.53
CA HIS A 493 -11.63 8.17 -27.47
C HIS A 493 -10.82 7.36 -28.49
N ALA A 494 -9.79 7.94 -29.10
CA ALA A 494 -9.05 7.34 -30.22
C ALA A 494 -8.47 5.97 -29.87
N ASP A 495 -7.82 5.84 -28.70
CA ASP A 495 -7.19 4.58 -28.26
C ASP A 495 -8.20 3.44 -28.08
N ARG A 496 -9.37 3.76 -27.50
CA ARG A 496 -10.46 2.81 -27.31
C ARG A 496 -11.03 2.36 -28.65
N ILE A 497 -11.33 3.31 -29.54
CA ILE A 497 -11.92 3.03 -30.85
C ILE A 497 -10.94 2.23 -31.71
N CYS A 498 -9.66 2.61 -31.74
CA CYS A 498 -8.64 1.87 -32.49
C CYS A 498 -8.49 0.43 -32.01
N ASN A 499 -8.51 0.19 -30.70
CA ASN A 499 -8.50 -1.17 -30.18
C ASN A 499 -9.74 -1.95 -30.57
N ALA A 500 -10.94 -1.36 -30.50
CA ALA A 500 -12.17 -2.01 -30.94
C ALA A 500 -12.12 -2.42 -32.43
N ILE A 501 -11.69 -1.52 -33.31
CA ILE A 501 -11.57 -1.81 -34.75
C ILE A 501 -10.52 -2.91 -35.00
N ASN A 502 -9.38 -2.86 -34.32
CA ASN A 502 -8.35 -3.90 -34.45
C ASN A 502 -8.84 -5.28 -33.98
N ILE A 503 -9.67 -5.34 -32.94
CA ILE A 503 -10.31 -6.57 -32.47
C ILE A 503 -11.28 -7.12 -33.53
N LEU A 504 -12.11 -6.25 -34.14
CA LEU A 504 -13.01 -6.66 -35.23
C LEU A 504 -12.24 -7.22 -36.43
N ARG A 505 -11.19 -6.50 -36.86
CA ARG A 505 -10.32 -6.94 -37.95
C ARG A 505 -9.67 -8.28 -37.64
N TYR A 506 -9.21 -8.47 -36.40
CA TYR A 506 -8.60 -9.72 -35.95
C TYR A 506 -9.60 -10.89 -36.03
N PHE A 507 -10.80 -10.76 -35.46
CA PHE A 507 -11.78 -11.85 -35.49
C PHE A 507 -12.32 -12.14 -36.88
N ALA A 508 -12.44 -11.13 -37.75
CA ALA A 508 -12.80 -11.35 -39.15
C ALA A 508 -11.79 -12.27 -39.86
N LEU A 509 -10.48 -12.12 -39.57
CA LEU A 509 -9.43 -12.96 -40.14
C LEU A 509 -9.33 -14.34 -39.49
N SER A 510 -9.48 -14.39 -38.16
CA SER A 510 -9.23 -15.60 -37.36
C SER A 510 -10.42 -16.55 -37.30
N ASP A 511 -11.65 -16.03 -37.17
CA ASP A 511 -12.84 -16.86 -36.99
C ASP A 511 -13.60 -17.12 -38.32
N LYS A 512 -12.92 -17.71 -39.30
CA LYS A 512 -13.53 -17.99 -40.61
C LYS A 512 -14.69 -18.98 -40.57
N ARG A 513 -14.71 -19.86 -39.57
CA ARG A 513 -15.73 -20.90 -39.41
C ARG A 513 -16.89 -20.47 -38.50
N ASN A 514 -16.86 -19.24 -37.98
CA ASN A 514 -17.85 -18.71 -37.05
C ASN A 514 -18.00 -19.56 -35.78
N ILE A 515 -16.88 -20.01 -35.23
CA ILE A 515 -16.83 -20.79 -33.99
C ILE A 515 -17.17 -19.90 -32.79
N THR A 516 -16.73 -18.63 -32.77
CA THR A 516 -17.05 -17.73 -31.67
C THR A 516 -18.46 -17.13 -31.79
N GLY A 517 -19.06 -17.20 -32.97
CA GLY A 517 -20.31 -16.51 -33.31
C GLY A 517 -20.10 -15.07 -33.77
N PHE A 518 -18.86 -14.65 -34.06
CA PHE A 518 -18.52 -13.29 -34.49
C PHE A 518 -19.37 -12.80 -35.67
N TRP A 519 -19.58 -13.66 -36.67
CA TRP A 519 -20.28 -13.29 -37.89
C TRP A 519 -21.79 -13.16 -37.72
N ASP A 520 -22.37 -13.81 -36.71
CA ASP A 520 -23.78 -13.65 -36.36
C ASP A 520 -24.05 -12.27 -35.74
N VAL A 521 -23.05 -11.71 -35.05
CA VAL A 521 -23.12 -10.39 -34.39
C VAL A 521 -22.74 -9.25 -35.34
N MET A 522 -22.01 -9.53 -36.42
CA MET A 522 -21.48 -8.54 -37.35
C MET A 522 -22.52 -7.52 -37.87
N PRO A 523 -23.76 -7.90 -38.26
CA PRO A 523 -24.77 -6.93 -38.71
C PRO A 523 -25.14 -5.89 -37.64
N GLU A 524 -25.12 -6.28 -36.37
CA GLU A 524 -25.40 -5.36 -35.27
C GLU A 524 -24.21 -4.43 -34.99
N ILE A 525 -22.98 -4.93 -35.10
CA ILE A 525 -21.74 -4.15 -34.96
C ILE A 525 -21.66 -3.10 -36.07
N GLU A 526 -22.00 -3.48 -37.30
CA GLU A 526 -22.03 -2.55 -38.43
C GLU A 526 -22.99 -1.39 -38.18
N LYS A 527 -24.20 -1.70 -37.71
CA LYS A 527 -25.23 -0.70 -37.41
C LYS A 527 -24.88 0.20 -36.22
N ARG A 528 -24.28 -0.34 -35.15
CA ARG A 528 -24.05 0.38 -33.89
C ARG A 528 -22.68 1.04 -33.76
N LEU A 529 -21.68 0.57 -34.50
CA LEU A 529 -20.32 1.10 -34.43
C LEU A 529 -19.80 1.54 -35.80
N LEU A 530 -19.72 0.66 -36.80
CA LEU A 530 -18.97 0.96 -38.02
C LEU A 530 -19.62 2.09 -38.85
N VAL A 531 -20.91 2.01 -39.13
CA VAL A 531 -21.62 3.04 -39.91
C VAL A 531 -21.62 4.39 -39.19
N PRO A 532 -21.97 4.48 -37.89
CA PRO A 532 -21.89 5.76 -37.21
C PRO A 532 -20.47 6.30 -37.06
N LEU A 533 -19.46 5.44 -36.87
CA LEU A 533 -18.07 5.86 -36.80
C LEU A 533 -17.57 6.42 -38.14
N GLY A 534 -17.91 5.79 -39.26
CA GLY A 534 -17.59 6.34 -40.59
C GLY A 534 -18.18 7.74 -40.76
N THR A 535 -19.45 7.90 -40.37
CA THR A 535 -20.13 9.20 -40.41
C THR A 535 -19.47 10.24 -39.49
N ALA A 536 -19.09 9.83 -38.26
CA ALA A 536 -18.40 10.68 -37.30
C ALA A 536 -17.02 11.12 -37.80
N LEU A 537 -16.29 10.22 -38.46
CA LEU A 537 -14.98 10.49 -39.05
C LEU A 537 -15.10 11.50 -40.18
N ASP A 538 -16.08 11.34 -41.08
CA ASP A 538 -16.32 12.28 -42.18
C ASP A 538 -16.64 13.68 -41.64
N PHE A 539 -17.55 13.78 -40.66
CA PHE A 539 -17.89 15.06 -40.04
C PHE A 539 -16.72 15.69 -39.30
N SER A 540 -15.99 14.93 -38.48
CA SER A 540 -14.85 15.44 -37.72
C SER A 540 -13.74 15.90 -38.67
N MET A 541 -13.42 15.10 -39.69
CA MET A 541 -12.41 15.43 -40.69
C MET A 541 -12.76 16.72 -41.45
N ALA A 542 -14.00 16.84 -41.91
CA ALA A 542 -14.48 18.05 -42.59
C ALA A 542 -14.42 19.27 -41.68
N HIS A 543 -14.81 19.12 -40.41
CA HIS A 543 -14.78 20.19 -39.41
C HIS A 543 -13.35 20.70 -39.16
N TYR A 544 -12.39 19.82 -38.86
CA TYR A 544 -11.01 20.22 -38.60
C TYR A 544 -10.30 20.80 -39.84
N LYS A 545 -10.57 20.25 -41.03
CA LYS A 545 -10.01 20.78 -42.30
C LYS A 545 -10.55 22.17 -42.63
N ALA A 546 -11.86 22.38 -42.53
CA ALA A 546 -12.47 23.69 -42.74
C ALA A 546 -11.98 24.73 -41.72
N TYR A 547 -11.76 24.31 -40.46
CA TYR A 547 -11.24 25.20 -39.44
C TYR A 547 -9.78 25.59 -39.68
N LYS A 548 -8.92 24.63 -40.09
CA LYS A 548 -7.53 24.90 -40.50
C LYS A 548 -7.49 25.95 -41.62
N GLU A 549 -8.33 25.82 -42.63
CA GLU A 549 -8.42 26.76 -43.74
C GLU A 549 -8.84 28.18 -43.29
N ARG A 550 -9.78 28.29 -42.33
CA ARG A 550 -10.18 29.59 -41.74
C ARG A 550 -9.03 30.27 -40.99
N VAL A 551 -8.23 29.49 -40.23
CA VAL A 551 -7.06 30.00 -39.50
C VAL A 551 -5.92 30.38 -40.47
N GLU A 552 -5.73 29.62 -41.56
CA GLU A 552 -4.81 29.95 -42.66
C GLU A 552 -5.22 31.23 -43.39
N ASN A 553 -6.52 31.51 -43.49
CA ASN A 553 -7.05 32.72 -44.12
C ASN A 553 -7.15 33.94 -43.18
N GLY A 554 -6.68 33.82 -41.93
CA GLY A 554 -6.65 34.93 -40.96
C GLY A 554 -8.02 35.33 -40.41
N GLN A 555 -9.05 34.51 -40.65
CA GLN A 555 -10.39 34.67 -40.10
C GLN A 555 -10.37 34.15 -38.65
N SER A 556 -9.87 34.96 -37.73
CA SER A 556 -9.83 34.60 -36.31
C SER A 556 -11.26 34.51 -35.77
N ALA A 557 -11.73 33.28 -35.52
CA ALA A 557 -13.03 33.02 -34.93
C ALA A 557 -13.08 33.59 -33.51
N SER A 558 -13.75 34.73 -33.36
CA SER A 558 -14.11 35.31 -32.06
C SER A 558 -15.06 34.42 -31.25
N ASP A 559 -15.81 33.50 -31.88
CA ASP A 559 -17.08 33.07 -31.28
C ASP A 559 -17.28 31.57 -31.02
N ASP A 560 -16.28 30.70 -31.20
CA ASP A 560 -16.44 29.29 -30.80
C ASP A 560 -15.82 29.03 -29.41
N ALA A 561 -16.56 29.43 -28.36
CA ALA A 561 -16.21 29.15 -26.96
C ALA A 561 -15.98 27.64 -26.70
N LEU A 562 -16.69 26.77 -27.44
CA LEU A 562 -16.56 25.31 -27.38
C LEU A 562 -15.23 24.82 -27.99
N MET A 563 -14.76 25.48 -29.06
CA MET A 563 -13.50 25.16 -29.72
C MET A 563 -12.29 25.73 -28.98
N LYS A 564 -12.43 26.89 -28.33
CA LYS A 564 -11.41 27.39 -27.39
C LYS A 564 -11.19 26.38 -26.27
N LYS A 565 -12.27 25.78 -25.75
CA LYS A 565 -12.22 24.71 -24.75
C LYS A 565 -11.59 23.41 -25.28
N GLN A 566 -11.90 22.97 -26.50
CA GLN A 566 -11.27 21.78 -27.11
C GLN A 566 -9.79 21.99 -27.45
N LEU A 567 -9.41 23.13 -28.03
CA LEU A 567 -8.01 23.50 -28.29
C LEU A 567 -7.21 23.62 -26.99
N GLN A 568 -7.83 24.16 -25.93
CA GLN A 568 -7.21 24.27 -24.60
C GLN A 568 -7.01 22.90 -23.94
N MET A 569 -7.98 21.97 -24.05
CA MET A 569 -7.81 20.59 -23.58
C MET A 569 -6.75 19.80 -24.38
N LEU A 570 -6.70 19.98 -25.70
CA LEU A 570 -5.70 19.34 -26.57
C LEU A 570 -4.29 19.90 -26.32
N SER A 571 -4.17 21.21 -26.07
CA SER A 571 -2.92 21.86 -25.65
C SER A 571 -2.42 21.33 -24.30
N MET A 572 -3.30 21.19 -23.30
CA MET A 572 -2.94 20.63 -21.99
C MET A 572 -2.42 19.19 -22.06
N ASN A 573 -2.96 18.36 -22.95
CA ASN A 573 -2.46 16.99 -23.17
C ASN A 573 -1.04 16.94 -23.77
N ILE A 574 -0.63 17.99 -24.51
CA ILE A 574 0.73 18.13 -25.05
C ILE A 574 1.69 18.65 -23.97
N SER A 575 1.21 19.50 -23.06
CA SER A 575 2.00 20.11 -21.97
C SER A 575 2.27 19.19 -20.77
N ASN A 576 1.58 18.05 -20.66
CA ASN A 576 1.85 17.03 -19.62
C ASN A 576 3.18 16.26 -19.83
N SER A 577 4.07 16.73 -20.72
CA SER A 577 5.46 16.25 -20.85
C SER A 577 6.44 16.87 -19.84
N GLY A 578 5.95 17.67 -18.88
CA GLY A 578 6.71 18.09 -17.70
C GLY A 578 6.65 19.59 -17.49
N ILE A 579 5.88 20.01 -16.48
CA ILE A 579 6.13 21.11 -15.54
C ILE A 579 4.88 21.13 -14.64
N ALA A 580 5.04 20.69 -13.39
CA ALA A 580 4.08 20.96 -12.34
C ALA A 580 4.40 22.37 -11.80
N GLY A 581 3.48 23.31 -11.97
CA GLY A 581 3.56 24.66 -11.44
C GLY A 581 2.17 25.14 -11.05
N ASP A 582 2.02 25.41 -9.76
CA ASP A 582 0.83 25.87 -9.06
C ASP A 582 0.45 27.31 -9.47
N GLY A 583 -0.83 27.66 -9.39
CA GLY A 583 -1.29 29.07 -9.41
C GLY A 583 -2.13 29.51 -10.61
N ASP A 584 -3.40 29.78 -10.29
CA ASP A 584 -4.40 30.56 -11.03
C ASP A 584 -3.79 31.61 -11.98
N SER A 585 -3.77 31.31 -13.27
CA SER A 585 -3.42 32.27 -14.32
C SER A 585 -4.02 31.82 -15.64
N SER A 586 -4.82 32.71 -16.24
CA SER A 586 -5.35 32.57 -17.59
C SER A 586 -4.25 32.16 -18.55
N LEU A 587 -4.36 30.93 -19.09
CA LEU A 587 -3.41 30.35 -20.03
C LEU A 587 -3.14 31.30 -21.22
N PRO A 588 -1.89 31.34 -21.73
CA PRO A 588 -1.50 32.24 -22.80
C PRO A 588 -2.35 32.02 -24.06
N ASP A 589 -2.65 33.13 -24.76
CA ASP A 589 -3.42 33.09 -26.00
C ASP A 589 -2.58 32.40 -27.08
N ILE A 590 -2.96 31.15 -27.42
CA ILE A 590 -2.23 30.27 -28.34
C ILE A 590 -1.97 31.03 -29.65
N GLY A 591 -0.70 31.11 -30.06
CA GLY A 591 -0.29 31.81 -31.28
C GLY A 591 -0.93 31.19 -32.54
N ARG A 592 -1.04 31.95 -33.63
CA ARG A 592 -1.63 31.45 -34.89
C ARG A 592 -0.92 30.20 -35.42
N GLN A 593 0.41 30.14 -35.27
CA GLN A 593 1.23 29.03 -35.73
C GLN A 593 1.02 27.77 -34.87
N GLU A 594 1.00 27.93 -33.55
CA GLU A 594 0.68 26.83 -32.60
C GLU A 594 -0.74 26.28 -32.82
N LYS A 595 -1.73 27.15 -33.11
CA LYS A 595 -3.09 26.72 -33.49
C LYS A 595 -3.07 25.83 -34.74
N LEU A 596 -2.30 26.20 -35.76
CA LEU A 596 -2.16 25.39 -36.97
C LEU A 596 -1.46 24.05 -36.70
N GLU A 597 -0.47 24.02 -35.83
CA GLU A 597 0.24 22.79 -35.43
C GLU A 597 -0.68 21.82 -34.66
N VAL A 598 -1.46 22.31 -33.69
CA VAL A 598 -2.42 21.49 -32.94
C VAL A 598 -3.51 20.93 -33.87
N LEU A 599 -3.99 21.73 -34.82
CA LEU A 599 -4.96 21.27 -35.81
C LEU A 599 -4.36 20.25 -36.77
N ALA A 600 -3.12 20.46 -37.22
CA ALA A 600 -2.42 19.49 -38.06
C ALA A 600 -2.27 18.15 -37.33
N SER A 601 -1.83 18.16 -36.06
CA SER A 601 -1.75 16.96 -35.23
C SER A 601 -3.10 16.26 -35.08
N SER A 602 -4.17 17.01 -34.83
CA SER A 602 -5.53 16.49 -34.70
C SER A 602 -6.02 15.82 -36.00
N ILE A 603 -5.79 16.47 -37.15
CA ILE A 603 -6.12 15.91 -38.47
C ILE A 603 -5.33 14.63 -38.71
N THR A 604 -4.02 14.60 -38.41
CA THR A 604 -3.20 13.40 -38.56
C THR A 604 -3.72 12.23 -37.72
N SER A 605 -4.13 12.48 -36.48
CA SER A 605 -4.73 11.44 -35.61
C SER A 605 -6.04 10.90 -36.19
N LEU A 606 -6.91 11.76 -36.74
CA LEU A 606 -8.14 11.34 -37.40
C LEU A 606 -7.87 10.57 -38.70
N GLU A 607 -6.86 10.97 -39.48
CA GLU A 607 -6.46 10.27 -40.72
C GLU A 607 -5.91 8.88 -40.40
N TRP A 608 -5.18 8.73 -39.29
CA TRP A 608 -4.72 7.44 -38.81
C TRP A 608 -5.89 6.54 -38.37
N LEU A 609 -6.85 7.07 -37.61
CA LEU A 609 -8.05 6.34 -37.23
C LEU A 609 -8.87 5.92 -38.46
N LEU A 610 -9.00 6.82 -39.45
CA LEU A 610 -9.68 6.54 -40.72
C LEU A 610 -8.99 5.42 -41.51
N SER A 611 -7.66 5.43 -41.58
CA SER A 611 -6.85 4.36 -42.21
C SER A 611 -7.16 2.99 -41.60
N ILE A 612 -7.19 2.91 -40.25
CA ILE A 612 -7.51 1.67 -39.53
C ILE A 612 -8.95 1.23 -39.81
N TYR A 613 -9.89 2.17 -39.78
CA TYR A 613 -11.31 1.93 -40.07
C TYR A 613 -11.52 1.36 -41.47
N VAL A 614 -10.97 2.01 -42.51
CA VAL A 614 -11.09 1.57 -43.91
C VAL A 614 -10.47 0.18 -44.08
N ARG A 615 -9.28 -0.04 -43.52
CA ARG A 615 -8.60 -1.34 -43.62
C ARG A 615 -9.38 -2.46 -42.93
N ALA A 616 -10.00 -2.19 -41.80
CA ALA A 616 -10.82 -3.18 -41.11
C ALA A 616 -12.07 -3.54 -41.92
N ASN A 617 -12.77 -2.54 -42.46
CA ASN A 617 -13.95 -2.77 -43.32
C ASN A 617 -13.60 -3.59 -44.57
N GLU A 618 -12.49 -3.27 -45.24
CA GLU A 618 -12.02 -4.01 -46.41
C GLU A 618 -11.81 -5.50 -46.07
N VAL A 619 -11.14 -5.77 -44.94
CA VAL A 619 -10.87 -7.15 -44.47
C VAL A 619 -12.15 -7.89 -44.11
N ILE A 620 -13.08 -7.22 -43.42
CA ILE A 620 -14.39 -7.79 -43.03
C ILE A 620 -15.17 -8.17 -44.30
N GLU A 621 -15.24 -7.27 -45.27
CA GLU A 621 -15.99 -7.50 -46.51
C GLU A 621 -15.38 -8.61 -47.37
N GLN A 622 -14.06 -8.59 -47.57
CA GLN A 622 -13.35 -9.63 -48.31
C GLN A 622 -13.55 -11.01 -47.68
N THR A 623 -13.44 -11.10 -46.35
CA THR A 623 -13.57 -12.39 -45.66
C THR A 623 -15.03 -12.85 -45.64
N ALA A 624 -16.00 -11.95 -45.51
CA ALA A 624 -17.41 -12.28 -45.63
C ALA A 624 -17.74 -12.90 -46.99
N ARG A 625 -17.20 -12.33 -48.09
CA ARG A 625 -17.36 -12.88 -49.45
C ARG A 625 -16.73 -14.26 -49.57
N GLN A 626 -15.50 -14.45 -49.08
CA GLN A 626 -14.82 -15.76 -49.08
C GLN A 626 -15.61 -16.83 -48.32
N ARG A 627 -16.23 -16.47 -47.20
CA ARG A 627 -17.04 -17.40 -46.39
C ARG A 627 -18.31 -17.84 -47.12
N LYS A 628 -19.01 -16.91 -47.78
CA LYS A 628 -20.19 -17.26 -48.61
C LYS A 628 -19.81 -18.25 -49.70
N LEU A 629 -18.72 -18.00 -50.43
CA LEU A 629 -18.21 -18.90 -51.47
C LEU A 629 -17.88 -20.31 -50.92
N LEU A 630 -17.30 -20.40 -49.72
CA LEU A 630 -16.98 -21.67 -49.08
C LEU A 630 -18.23 -22.43 -48.59
N GLN A 631 -19.25 -21.71 -48.11
CA GLN A 631 -20.52 -22.30 -47.72
C GLN A 631 -21.27 -22.83 -48.95
N ASP A 632 -21.32 -22.04 -50.02
CA ASP A 632 -21.97 -22.43 -51.28
C ASP A 632 -21.30 -23.66 -51.92
N ALA A 633 -19.97 -23.76 -51.84
CA ALA A 633 -19.21 -24.91 -52.33
C ALA A 633 -19.41 -26.20 -51.50
N ALA A 634 -19.69 -26.08 -50.19
CA ALA A 634 -19.97 -27.21 -49.31
C ALA A 634 -21.42 -27.75 -49.46
N THR A 635 -22.33 -26.97 -50.03
CA THR A 635 -23.74 -27.34 -50.23
C THR A 635 -24.05 -27.99 -51.59
N VAL A 636 -23.06 -28.18 -52.46
CA VAL A 636 -23.25 -28.92 -53.72
C VAL A 636 -23.20 -30.43 -53.43
N PRO A 637 -24.28 -31.20 -53.65
CA PRO A 637 -24.24 -32.65 -53.48
C PRO A 637 -23.29 -33.26 -54.51
N ALA A 638 -22.44 -34.20 -54.07
CA ALA A 638 -21.55 -34.94 -54.95
C ALA A 638 -22.37 -35.61 -56.07
N PRO A 639 -21.93 -35.52 -57.34
CA PRO A 639 -22.62 -36.21 -58.42
C PRO A 639 -22.55 -37.72 -58.16
N VAL A 640 -23.74 -38.35 -58.20
CA VAL A 640 -23.98 -39.79 -58.00
C VAL A 640 -23.21 -40.64 -58.99
#